data_AF-A0A3M1YCM2-F1
#
_entry.id   AF-A0A3M1YCM2-F1
#
_cell.length_a   1.000
_cell.length_b   1.000
_cell.length_c   1.000
_cell.angle_alpha   90.00
_cell.angle_beta   90.00
_cell.angle_gamma   90.00
#
_symmetry.space_group_name_H-M   'P 1'
#
loop_
_entity.id
_entity.type
_entity.pdbx_description
1 polymer ?
#
loop_
_entity_poly.entity_id
_entity_poly.type
_entity_poly.pdbx_seq_one_letter_code
_entity_poly.pdbx_strand_id
1 'polypeptide(L)'
;MLGNGFFNLPEADLFGMEKAPWRDLPQLRLHLQLTFADGQTQTWGSDSLWTWQADAIRWNSIRGGETVDGRLQDTSWQQPGYPANGWQVVRQVEGPAGRLRYQQMPPMRVTGILAAEGVSHPAVGVNLVDFGENLTGWVELKLRNLRPGDTVRIWYNEVLQPDGQLNKVHSSGHTYGRFQQSTYITAGGPEETFESRFCYHGFRYVQIEGLADPLAAADIQAKQVHTDLQPAGEVAFSDIALNHLAAAVRRTLLNSVHSMPGEEPTREKMGWTFDAGMVTMEAYLTAFSATHTYRKYLQDLLDAQAPNGHVPPIVPTNGWGYLQPNGKPILYDDPWWGGTLVFVARELFQWTGDSSILEEAYPGMRAYVDFVGSTADSNHLVHWSLGDWLDLTHGSKGWGPGLTPVGQTSTACYFWLSREVAATARLLGKTEDARRYDSLANVIQGAFNRHFLQEESGWYAQGSQTGQVLPLWLGMVPERHRPQVEARLLEAIARQDTHLSVGFVGVQPLLKYLSEHGHLSLATALVRQPESPGWLHMLNEGPRSTLGENLNARGYGTGHHPFGACVGQWLYQYLLGIQPGPAAGWKQFTLAPGFESGLSWAKGSHRTPYGEVRLSWEQNSDSWSVAVVVPPNTRAQLVIPGERLEVGPGAHRFFGKKRIGEARLHPQAGAWCLAVQAAFLPYRNPGLVCTGLLTPATAAAGC
;
A
#
# COMPACT_ATOMS: atom_id res chain seq x y z
N MET A 1 -2.15 -21.40 23.73
CA MET A 1 -1.05 -21.78 22.82
C MET A 1 -0.21 -20.55 22.53
N LEU A 2 1.11 -20.70 22.39
CA LEU A 2 2.02 -19.62 22.01
C LEU A 2 2.80 -20.05 20.77
N GLY A 3 2.92 -19.15 19.79
CA GLY A 3 3.78 -19.32 18.61
C GLY A 3 5.01 -18.43 18.69
N ASN A 4 6.00 -18.69 17.84
CA ASN A 4 7.23 -17.91 17.76
C ASN A 4 6.96 -16.48 17.27
N GLY A 5 6.19 -16.35 16.19
CA GLY A 5 5.93 -15.07 15.53
C GLY A 5 7.21 -14.34 15.14
N PHE A 6 7.15 -13.00 15.08
CA PHE A 6 8.33 -12.14 14.94
C PHE A 6 9.12 -11.98 16.25
N PHE A 7 8.56 -12.42 17.38
CA PHE A 7 9.22 -12.33 18.69
C PHE A 7 10.38 -13.33 18.81
N ASN A 8 10.19 -14.55 18.31
CA ASN A 8 11.18 -15.62 18.34
C ASN A 8 11.43 -16.26 16.97
N LEU A 9 11.76 -15.45 15.96
CA LEU A 9 11.96 -15.98 14.61
C LEU A 9 13.09 -17.03 14.58
N PRO A 10 12.82 -18.31 14.20
CA PRO A 10 13.84 -19.35 14.25
C PRO A 10 14.73 -19.43 12.99
N GLU A 11 14.25 -18.99 11.83
CA GLU A 11 15.00 -18.99 10.57
C GLU A 11 15.90 -17.77 10.50
N ALA A 12 17.12 -18.00 10.03
CA ALA A 12 17.97 -16.90 9.63
C ALA A 12 17.39 -16.23 8.38
N ASP A 13 17.46 -14.90 8.34
CA ASP A 13 17.05 -14.11 7.18
C ASP A 13 18.11 -13.05 6.83
N LEU A 14 17.90 -12.36 5.70
CA LEU A 14 18.82 -11.34 5.20
C LEU A 14 19.05 -10.20 6.22
N PHE A 15 18.04 -9.88 7.03
CA PHE A 15 18.03 -8.76 7.97
C PHE A 15 18.50 -9.17 9.38
N GLY A 16 18.74 -10.47 9.59
CA GLY A 16 19.21 -11.00 10.86
C GLY A 16 18.15 -10.98 11.96
N MET A 17 16.85 -11.07 11.63
CA MET A 17 15.78 -10.99 12.65
C MET A 17 15.84 -12.12 13.67
N GLU A 18 16.49 -13.25 13.33
CA GLU A 18 16.80 -14.31 14.28
C GLU A 18 17.79 -13.87 15.39
N LYS A 19 18.45 -12.72 15.23
CA LYS A 19 19.38 -12.14 16.21
C LYS A 19 18.80 -10.91 16.89
N ALA A 20 17.49 -10.70 16.80
CA ALA A 20 16.88 -9.53 17.41
C ALA A 20 17.17 -9.44 18.92
N PRO A 21 17.47 -8.25 19.45
CA PRO A 21 17.89 -8.09 20.85
C PRO A 21 16.77 -8.40 21.85
N TRP A 22 15.51 -8.37 21.40
CA TRP A 22 14.34 -8.76 22.21
C TRP A 22 13.99 -10.26 22.09
N ARG A 23 14.71 -11.02 21.26
CA ARG A 23 14.38 -12.41 20.98
C ARG A 23 14.49 -13.25 22.26
N ASP A 24 13.42 -13.96 22.58
CA ASP A 24 13.37 -14.95 23.66
C ASP A 24 12.31 -16.01 23.33
N LEU A 25 12.20 -17.07 24.13
CA LEU A 25 11.10 -18.04 24.03
C LEU A 25 9.76 -17.33 24.18
N PRO A 26 8.70 -17.72 23.43
CA PRO A 26 7.39 -17.10 23.54
C PRO A 26 6.86 -17.06 24.98
N GLN A 27 6.38 -15.89 25.39
CA GLN A 27 5.91 -15.62 26.75
C GLN A 27 4.43 -15.24 26.76
N LEU A 28 3.73 -15.50 27.86
CA LEU A 28 2.31 -15.12 28.06
C LEU A 28 2.19 -14.11 29.19
N ARG A 29 1.44 -13.04 28.93
CA ARG A 29 0.85 -12.18 29.97
C ARG A 29 -0.65 -12.16 29.79
N LEU A 30 -1.39 -12.58 30.81
CA LEU A 30 -2.85 -12.62 30.80
C LEU A 30 -3.40 -11.92 32.03
N HIS A 31 -4.49 -11.17 31.84
CA HIS A 31 -5.28 -10.56 32.91
C HIS A 31 -6.76 -10.74 32.56
N LEU A 32 -7.48 -11.51 33.38
CA LEU A 32 -8.91 -11.72 33.29
C LEU A 32 -9.57 -11.06 34.48
N GLN A 33 -10.48 -10.11 34.24
CA GLN A 33 -11.31 -9.51 35.27
C GLN A 33 -12.77 -9.86 35.00
N LEU A 34 -13.44 -10.46 35.98
CA LEU A 34 -14.86 -10.74 35.97
C LEU A 34 -15.57 -9.78 36.91
N THR A 35 -16.57 -9.06 36.40
CA THR A 35 -17.45 -8.19 37.19
C THR A 35 -18.80 -8.88 37.37
N PHE A 36 -19.19 -9.11 38.61
CA PHE A 36 -20.46 -9.74 38.97
C PHE A 36 -21.61 -8.73 38.92
N ALA A 37 -22.85 -9.24 38.91
CA ALA A 37 -24.05 -8.41 38.83
C ALA A 37 -24.22 -7.45 40.03
N ASP A 38 -23.59 -7.75 41.16
CA ASP A 38 -23.58 -6.90 42.36
C ASP A 38 -22.44 -5.85 42.35
N GLY A 39 -21.64 -5.81 41.27
CA GLY A 39 -20.51 -4.89 41.10
C GLY A 39 -19.19 -5.38 41.71
N GLN A 40 -19.15 -6.55 42.38
CA GLN A 40 -17.88 -7.12 42.82
C GLN A 40 -17.01 -7.53 41.64
N THR A 41 -15.70 -7.49 41.81
CA THR A 41 -14.74 -7.93 40.78
C THR A 41 -13.86 -9.05 41.29
N GLN A 42 -13.55 -10.01 40.42
CA GLN A 42 -12.56 -11.05 40.64
C GLN A 42 -11.55 -11.04 39.49
N THR A 43 -10.28 -11.17 39.83
CA THR A 43 -9.18 -11.10 38.86
C THR A 43 -8.34 -12.37 38.90
N TRP A 44 -7.99 -12.87 37.72
CA TRP A 44 -7.00 -13.91 37.51
C TRP A 44 -5.93 -13.42 36.55
N GLY A 45 -4.68 -13.79 36.80
CA GLY A 45 -3.56 -13.47 35.92
C GLY A 45 -2.80 -14.73 35.51
N SER A 46 -1.94 -14.58 34.52
CA SER A 46 -0.85 -15.53 34.30
C SER A 46 0.11 -15.49 35.49
N ASP A 47 0.28 -16.61 36.20
CA ASP A 47 1.13 -16.73 37.39
C ASP A 47 1.84 -18.12 37.45
N SER A 48 2.48 -18.44 38.57
CA SER A 48 3.23 -19.69 38.76
C SER A 48 2.36 -20.93 38.99
N LEU A 49 1.03 -20.78 39.11
CA LEU A 49 0.10 -21.90 39.23
C LEU A 49 -0.28 -22.49 37.86
N TRP A 50 0.04 -21.80 36.77
CA TRP A 50 -0.19 -22.28 35.43
C TRP A 50 0.75 -23.44 35.09
N THR A 51 0.28 -24.32 34.23
CA THR A 51 1.06 -25.43 33.68
C THR A 51 1.10 -25.34 32.15
N TRP A 52 2.08 -25.99 31.53
CA TRP A 52 2.21 -26.06 30.08
C TRP A 52 2.66 -27.45 29.61
N GLN A 53 2.41 -27.74 28.33
CA GLN A 53 2.95 -28.90 27.61
C GLN A 53 3.21 -28.53 26.14
N ALA A 54 3.99 -29.35 25.44
CA ALA A 54 4.24 -29.16 24.01
C ALA A 54 3.03 -29.55 23.15
N ASP A 55 2.55 -28.63 22.32
CA ASP A 55 1.42 -28.79 21.41
C ASP A 55 1.78 -29.63 20.16
N ALA A 56 0.79 -30.16 19.44
CA ALA A 56 0.93 -30.83 18.14
C ALA A 56 1.78 -30.04 17.13
N ILE A 57 1.78 -28.71 17.20
CA ILE A 57 2.70 -27.85 16.43
C ILE A 57 4.12 -28.01 16.96
N ARG A 58 4.93 -28.81 16.25
CA ARG A 58 6.33 -29.13 16.63
C ARG A 58 7.33 -28.07 16.21
N TRP A 59 6.95 -27.24 15.23
CA TRP A 59 7.78 -26.16 14.72
C TRP A 59 6.90 -25.13 14.01
N ASN A 60 7.19 -23.84 14.18
CA ASN A 60 6.48 -22.77 13.48
C ASN A 60 7.39 -21.57 13.20
N SER A 61 7.13 -20.94 12.08
CA SER A 61 7.78 -19.72 11.62
C SER A 61 6.88 -18.92 10.70
N ILE A 62 6.93 -17.60 10.84
CA ILE A 62 6.27 -16.68 9.91
C ILE A 62 6.79 -16.85 8.46
N ARG A 63 8.09 -17.08 8.26
CA ARG A 63 8.70 -17.21 6.92
C ARG A 63 8.66 -18.64 6.41
N GLY A 64 8.92 -19.58 7.32
CA GLY A 64 9.18 -20.97 7.00
C GLY A 64 7.95 -21.87 7.01
N GLY A 65 6.84 -21.46 7.63
CA GLY A 65 5.61 -22.27 7.75
C GLY A 65 5.54 -23.08 9.04
N GLU A 66 4.87 -24.23 9.04
CA GLU A 66 4.68 -25.05 10.24
C GLU A 66 4.99 -26.53 10.05
N THR A 67 5.34 -27.22 11.13
CA THR A 67 5.30 -28.68 11.23
C THR A 67 4.30 -29.07 12.30
N VAL A 68 3.27 -29.81 11.93
CA VAL A 68 2.21 -30.28 12.84
C VAL A 68 2.20 -31.80 12.87
N ASP A 69 2.26 -32.38 14.07
CA ASP A 69 2.14 -33.81 14.29
C ASP A 69 0.74 -34.15 14.80
N GLY A 70 -0.12 -34.58 13.86
CA GLY A 70 -1.51 -34.94 14.11
C GLY A 70 -1.67 -36.07 15.13
N ARG A 71 -0.68 -36.96 15.28
CA ARG A 71 -0.68 -38.03 16.31
C ARG A 71 -0.72 -37.47 17.73
N LEU A 72 -0.37 -36.20 17.90
CA LEU A 72 -0.28 -35.50 19.19
C LEU A 72 -1.37 -34.43 19.33
N GLN A 73 -2.32 -34.37 18.39
CA GLN A 73 -3.39 -33.38 18.41
C GLN A 73 -4.47 -33.79 19.42
N ASP A 74 -4.55 -33.05 20.51
CA ASP A 74 -5.57 -33.16 21.55
C ASP A 74 -6.13 -31.75 21.82
N THR A 75 -7.45 -31.57 21.69
CA THR A 75 -8.15 -30.31 22.01
C THR A 75 -8.96 -30.41 23.30
N SER A 76 -9.05 -31.59 23.92
CA SER A 76 -9.84 -31.80 25.13
C SER A 76 -9.28 -31.05 26.35
N TRP A 77 -8.00 -30.67 26.33
CA TRP A 77 -7.37 -29.82 27.36
C TRP A 77 -8.00 -28.44 27.52
N GLN A 78 -8.78 -27.98 26.53
CA GLN A 78 -9.47 -26.69 26.59
C GLN A 78 -10.74 -26.73 27.45
N GLN A 79 -11.16 -27.91 27.91
CA GLN A 79 -12.36 -28.08 28.72
C GLN A 79 -12.05 -27.96 30.22
N PRO A 80 -12.95 -27.33 31.02
CA PRO A 80 -12.83 -27.35 32.48
C PRO A 80 -12.74 -28.78 33.03
N GLY A 81 -11.89 -29.00 34.03
CA GLY A 81 -11.72 -30.32 34.66
C GLY A 81 -10.80 -31.28 33.92
N TYR A 82 -10.14 -30.87 32.82
CA TYR A 82 -9.13 -31.69 32.17
C TYR A 82 -7.98 -32.03 33.14
N PRO A 83 -7.60 -33.32 33.26
CA PRO A 83 -6.51 -33.72 34.12
C PRO A 83 -5.16 -33.35 33.47
N ALA A 84 -4.55 -32.25 33.90
CA ALA A 84 -3.24 -31.79 33.44
C ALA A 84 -2.06 -32.66 33.95
N ASN A 85 -2.26 -33.98 34.05
CA ASN A 85 -1.26 -34.93 34.50
C ASN A 85 -0.06 -34.92 33.53
N GLY A 86 1.15 -34.75 34.06
CA GLY A 86 2.38 -34.71 33.26
C GLY A 86 2.70 -33.35 32.63
N TRP A 87 1.82 -32.34 32.77
CA TRP A 87 2.15 -30.98 32.38
C TRP A 87 3.23 -30.41 33.29
N GLN A 88 4.07 -29.55 32.71
CA GLN A 88 5.16 -28.90 33.41
C GLN A 88 4.65 -27.61 34.05
N VAL A 89 5.19 -27.23 35.21
CA VAL A 89 4.91 -25.91 35.81
C VAL A 89 5.53 -24.83 34.93
N VAL A 90 4.82 -23.72 34.73
CA VAL A 90 5.38 -22.58 33.99
C VAL A 90 6.50 -21.91 34.78
N ARG A 91 7.47 -21.33 34.06
CA ARG A 91 8.48 -20.46 34.66
C ARG A 91 7.99 -19.02 34.57
N GLN A 92 7.96 -18.31 35.69
CA GLN A 92 7.82 -16.86 35.67
C GLN A 92 9.10 -16.23 35.11
N VAL A 93 8.93 -15.31 34.17
CA VAL A 93 10.01 -14.59 33.49
C VAL A 93 9.73 -13.10 33.56
N GLU A 94 10.79 -12.31 33.43
CA GLU A 94 10.64 -10.89 33.17
C GLU A 94 10.15 -10.72 31.73
N GLY A 95 9.08 -9.94 31.54
CA GLY A 95 8.51 -9.69 30.23
C GLY A 95 9.46 -8.90 29.32
N PRO A 96 9.22 -8.88 28.00
CA PRO A 96 10.02 -8.05 27.10
C PRO A 96 9.96 -6.58 27.52
N ALA A 97 11.05 -5.86 27.24
CA ALA A 97 11.11 -4.43 27.46
C ALA A 97 10.03 -3.68 26.66
N GLY A 98 9.80 -2.41 27.03
CA GLY A 98 8.83 -1.54 26.37
C GLY A 98 7.57 -1.28 27.20
N ARG A 99 6.53 -0.76 26.56
CA ARG A 99 5.27 -0.37 27.22
C ARG A 99 4.13 -1.13 26.58
N LEU A 100 3.33 -1.83 27.40
CA LEU A 100 2.10 -2.44 26.94
C LEU A 100 1.11 -1.34 26.53
N ARG A 101 0.61 -1.41 25.30
CA ARG A 101 -0.40 -0.49 24.76
C ARG A 101 -1.56 -1.29 24.19
N TYR A 102 -2.75 -0.71 24.22
CA TYR A 102 -3.89 -1.25 23.50
C TYR A 102 -3.61 -1.26 22.00
N GLN A 103 -4.01 -2.34 21.31
CA GLN A 103 -3.88 -2.43 19.87
C GLN A 103 -4.75 -1.34 19.21
N GLN A 104 -4.09 -0.41 18.49
CA GLN A 104 -4.77 0.74 17.88
C GLN A 104 -5.39 0.42 16.51
N MET A 105 -4.84 -0.55 15.79
CA MET A 105 -5.30 -0.96 14.46
C MET A 105 -6.18 -2.21 14.50
N PRO A 106 -6.98 -2.50 13.45
CA PRO A 106 -7.70 -3.78 13.36
C PRO A 106 -6.75 -4.99 13.49
N PRO A 107 -7.20 -6.12 14.05
CA PRO A 107 -6.40 -7.33 14.10
C PRO A 107 -6.30 -8.00 12.73
N MET A 108 -5.33 -8.92 12.59
CA MET A 108 -5.34 -9.86 11.49
C MET A 108 -6.45 -10.90 11.68
N ARG A 109 -7.15 -11.25 10.60
CA ARG A 109 -8.22 -12.25 10.60
C ARG A 109 -8.16 -13.09 9.32
N VAL A 110 -8.85 -14.23 9.33
CA VAL A 110 -9.29 -14.85 8.08
C VAL A 110 -10.39 -13.97 7.50
N THR A 111 -10.08 -13.26 6.42
CA THR A 111 -10.96 -12.26 5.78
C THR A 111 -11.72 -12.83 4.58
N GLY A 112 -11.27 -13.98 4.05
CA GLY A 112 -11.90 -14.67 2.94
C GLY A 112 -11.56 -16.16 2.91
N ILE A 113 -12.41 -16.93 2.24
CA ILE A 113 -12.18 -18.36 1.94
C ILE A 113 -12.30 -18.53 0.43
N LEU A 114 -11.25 -19.03 -0.20
CA LEU A 114 -11.19 -19.28 -1.64
C LEU A 114 -11.18 -20.80 -1.88
N ALA A 115 -12.11 -21.28 -2.68
CA ALA A 115 -12.09 -22.65 -3.18
C ALA A 115 -10.98 -22.80 -4.25
N ALA A 116 -10.46 -24.02 -4.41
CA ALA A 116 -9.59 -24.31 -5.54
C ALA A 116 -10.34 -24.08 -6.86
N GLU A 117 -9.74 -23.30 -7.78
CA GLU A 117 -10.24 -23.15 -9.14
C GLU A 117 -9.92 -24.41 -9.96
N GLY A 118 -8.76 -25.01 -9.72
CA GLY A 118 -8.37 -26.26 -10.37
C GLY A 118 -7.34 -27.05 -9.57
N VAL A 119 -7.35 -28.37 -9.76
CA VAL A 119 -6.30 -29.28 -9.29
C VAL A 119 -5.75 -30.04 -10.49
N SER A 120 -4.43 -30.11 -10.58
CA SER A 120 -3.71 -30.83 -11.63
C SER A 120 -2.61 -31.72 -11.05
N HIS A 121 -2.10 -32.63 -11.87
CA HIS A 121 -1.10 -33.63 -11.46
C HIS A 121 0.09 -33.62 -12.42
N PRO A 122 0.99 -32.62 -12.33
CA PRO A 122 2.10 -32.46 -13.26
C PRO A 122 3.13 -33.60 -13.18
N ALA A 123 3.17 -34.34 -12.07
CA ALA A 123 4.01 -35.52 -11.90
C ALA A 123 3.35 -36.53 -10.94
N VAL A 124 3.83 -37.78 -10.95
CA VAL A 124 3.35 -38.83 -10.03
C VAL A 124 3.58 -38.38 -8.58
N GLY A 125 2.51 -38.42 -7.77
CA GLY A 125 2.54 -38.02 -6.36
C GLY A 125 2.56 -36.51 -6.11
N VAL A 126 2.42 -35.70 -7.15
CA VAL A 126 2.35 -34.23 -7.08
C VAL A 126 0.93 -33.76 -7.36
N ASN A 127 0.33 -33.04 -6.42
CA ASN A 127 -0.95 -32.37 -6.58
C ASN A 127 -0.70 -30.86 -6.61
N LEU A 128 -1.00 -30.21 -7.73
CA LEU A 128 -0.89 -28.76 -7.87
C LEU A 128 -2.29 -28.14 -7.87
N VAL A 129 -2.52 -27.23 -6.93
CA VAL A 129 -3.76 -26.48 -6.76
C VAL A 129 -3.55 -25.05 -7.25
N ASP A 130 -4.47 -24.56 -8.08
CA ASP A 130 -4.57 -23.16 -8.49
C ASP A 130 -5.82 -22.54 -7.82
N PHE A 131 -5.63 -21.43 -7.09
CA PHE A 131 -6.73 -20.67 -6.47
C PHE A 131 -7.25 -19.54 -7.36
N GLY A 132 -6.72 -19.36 -8.57
CA GLY A 132 -7.20 -18.38 -9.53
C GLY A 132 -6.67 -16.96 -9.32
N GLU A 133 -6.30 -16.64 -8.08
CA GLU A 133 -5.74 -15.36 -7.70
C GLU A 133 -4.65 -15.50 -6.64
N ASN A 134 -3.72 -14.55 -6.68
CA ASN A 134 -2.69 -14.32 -5.69
C ASN A 134 -3.30 -13.81 -4.38
N LEU A 135 -3.06 -14.51 -3.27
CA LEU A 135 -3.55 -14.18 -1.95
C LEU A 135 -2.45 -14.32 -0.89
N THR A 136 -2.77 -13.91 0.33
CA THR A 136 -1.95 -14.19 1.51
C THR A 136 -2.71 -14.99 2.54
N GLY A 137 -2.05 -15.94 3.21
CA GLY A 137 -2.65 -16.78 4.25
C GLY A 137 -2.13 -18.22 4.24
N TRP A 138 -3.02 -19.20 4.33
CA TRP A 138 -2.66 -20.62 4.30
C TRP A 138 -3.81 -21.46 3.71
N VAL A 139 -3.65 -22.78 3.65
CA VAL A 139 -4.73 -23.70 3.24
C VAL A 139 -5.27 -24.48 4.43
N GLU A 140 -6.55 -24.79 4.37
CA GLU A 140 -7.17 -25.87 5.13
C GLU A 140 -7.30 -27.08 4.21
N LEU A 141 -6.83 -28.25 4.66
CA LEU A 141 -6.75 -29.47 3.88
C LEU A 141 -7.44 -30.62 4.61
N LYS A 142 -8.36 -31.29 3.92
CA LYS A 142 -8.97 -32.55 4.37
C LYS A 142 -8.18 -33.73 3.83
N LEU A 143 -7.84 -34.66 4.72
CA LEU A 143 -6.96 -35.78 4.44
C LEU A 143 -7.67 -37.09 4.80
N ARG A 144 -7.57 -38.08 3.92
CA ARG A 144 -8.16 -39.42 4.08
C ARG A 144 -7.19 -40.47 3.57
N ASN A 145 -7.41 -41.73 3.98
CA ASN A 145 -6.66 -42.89 3.50
C ASN A 145 -5.14 -42.83 3.75
N LEU A 146 -4.70 -42.13 4.80
CA LEU A 146 -3.29 -42.06 5.20
C LEU A 146 -3.05 -42.89 6.45
N ARG A 147 -1.85 -43.45 6.59
CA ARG A 147 -1.47 -44.23 7.77
C ARG A 147 -0.90 -43.31 8.84
N PRO A 148 -0.93 -43.69 10.13
CA PRO A 148 -0.27 -42.94 11.17
C PRO A 148 1.22 -42.74 10.84
N GLY A 149 1.69 -41.48 10.87
CA GLY A 149 3.07 -41.13 10.61
C GLY A 149 3.43 -40.87 9.14
N ASP A 150 2.50 -41.04 8.19
CA ASP A 150 2.70 -40.55 6.82
C ASP A 150 2.88 -39.01 6.85
N THR A 151 3.68 -38.49 5.92
CA THR A 151 4.05 -37.06 5.90
C THR A 151 3.50 -36.38 4.67
N VAL A 152 2.63 -35.39 4.87
CA VAL A 152 2.10 -34.51 3.83
C VAL A 152 2.89 -33.20 3.83
N ARG A 153 3.42 -32.81 2.68
CA ARG A 153 4.19 -31.57 2.51
C ARG A 153 3.42 -30.61 1.60
N ILE A 154 3.34 -29.36 2.03
CA ILE A 154 2.57 -28.31 1.35
C ILE A 154 3.51 -27.13 1.09
N TRP A 155 3.73 -26.81 -0.18
CA TRP A 155 4.52 -25.65 -0.60
C TRP A 155 3.64 -24.61 -1.26
N TYR A 156 3.98 -23.34 -1.05
CA TYR A 156 3.23 -22.20 -1.53
C TYR A 156 4.14 -21.33 -2.41
N ASN A 157 3.66 -20.90 -3.58
CA ASN A 157 4.33 -19.89 -4.39
C ASN A 157 3.37 -19.24 -5.39
N GLU A 158 3.84 -18.20 -6.06
CA GLU A 158 3.12 -17.46 -7.10
C GLU A 158 3.46 -17.95 -8.51
N VAL A 159 4.54 -18.73 -8.64
CA VAL A 159 5.16 -19.04 -9.94
C VAL A 159 5.25 -20.54 -10.15
N LEU A 160 4.88 -20.96 -11.36
CA LEU A 160 5.09 -22.32 -11.85
C LEU A 160 6.37 -22.41 -12.68
N GLN A 161 6.95 -23.59 -12.69
CA GLN A 161 7.99 -23.98 -13.62
C GLN A 161 7.38 -24.31 -15.00
N PRO A 162 8.17 -24.35 -16.09
CA PRO A 162 7.66 -24.69 -17.43
C PRO A 162 7.01 -26.07 -17.54
N ASP A 163 7.34 -27.00 -16.64
CA ASP A 163 6.75 -28.35 -16.56
C ASP A 163 5.40 -28.38 -15.80
N GLY A 164 4.93 -27.22 -15.33
CA GLY A 164 3.71 -27.09 -14.55
C GLY A 164 3.86 -27.36 -13.06
N GLN A 165 5.03 -27.76 -12.56
CA GLN A 165 5.26 -27.90 -11.11
C GLN A 165 5.44 -26.53 -10.45
N LEU A 166 5.26 -26.46 -9.13
CA LEU A 166 5.50 -25.23 -8.38
C LEU A 166 7.00 -24.87 -8.39
N ASN A 167 7.33 -23.60 -8.60
CA ASN A 167 8.67 -23.10 -8.34
C ASN A 167 8.85 -22.85 -6.83
N LYS A 168 9.32 -23.86 -6.10
CA LYS A 168 9.45 -23.83 -4.63
C LYS A 168 10.50 -22.83 -4.10
N VAL A 169 11.37 -22.32 -4.96
CA VAL A 169 12.50 -21.43 -4.59
C VAL A 169 12.39 -20.04 -5.19
N HIS A 170 11.31 -19.74 -5.93
CA HIS A 170 11.09 -18.40 -6.46
C HIS A 170 11.06 -17.38 -5.33
N SER A 171 11.86 -16.32 -5.46
CA SER A 171 12.06 -15.26 -4.46
C SER A 171 12.59 -15.70 -3.09
N SER A 172 13.12 -16.91 -2.91
CA SER A 172 13.54 -17.41 -1.58
C SER A 172 14.81 -16.78 -1.02
N GLY A 173 15.51 -15.91 -1.76
CA GLY A 173 16.86 -15.41 -1.42
C GLY A 173 16.98 -14.61 -0.12
N HIS A 174 15.87 -14.22 0.49
CA HIS A 174 15.82 -13.46 1.75
C HIS A 174 15.63 -14.32 2.99
N THR A 175 15.31 -15.61 2.83
CA THR A 175 15.11 -16.55 3.93
C THR A 175 16.09 -17.72 3.79
N TYR A 176 16.91 -17.94 4.82
CA TYR A 176 17.90 -19.01 4.83
C TYR A 176 17.34 -20.22 5.58
N GLY A 177 16.87 -21.21 4.84
CA GLY A 177 16.32 -22.46 5.38
C GLY A 177 14.97 -22.80 4.76
N ARG A 178 13.99 -23.15 5.60
CA ARG A 178 12.64 -23.46 5.12
C ARG A 178 11.96 -22.18 4.64
N PHE A 179 11.35 -22.23 3.47
CA PHE A 179 10.68 -21.11 2.83
C PHE A 179 9.29 -21.55 2.37
N GLN A 180 8.26 -20.83 2.80
CA GLN A 180 6.86 -21.03 2.40
C GLN A 180 6.44 -22.51 2.32
N GLN A 181 6.69 -23.27 3.40
CA GLN A 181 6.40 -24.70 3.44
C GLN A 181 5.77 -25.13 4.77
N SER A 182 4.62 -25.79 4.70
CA SER A 182 4.02 -26.47 5.85
C SER A 182 4.14 -28.00 5.72
N THR A 183 4.12 -28.70 6.85
CA THR A 183 4.25 -30.16 6.93
C THR A 183 3.27 -30.71 7.96
N TYR A 184 2.51 -31.73 7.58
CA TYR A 184 1.61 -32.47 8.47
C TYR A 184 2.06 -33.93 8.58
N ILE A 185 2.13 -34.45 9.80
CA ILE A 185 2.35 -35.87 10.10
C ILE A 185 1.02 -36.44 10.57
N THR A 186 0.48 -37.40 9.84
CA THR A 186 -0.90 -37.88 10.03
C THR A 186 -1.07 -38.75 11.27
N ALA A 187 -2.25 -38.67 11.89
CA ALA A 187 -2.68 -39.53 12.98
C ALA A 187 -3.13 -40.93 12.50
N GLY A 188 -3.55 -41.05 11.24
CA GLY A 188 -4.17 -42.24 10.66
C GLY A 188 -5.66 -42.36 10.94
N GLY A 189 -6.35 -41.24 11.13
CA GLY A 189 -7.79 -41.18 11.31
C GLY A 189 -8.56 -41.42 9.99
N PRO A 190 -9.88 -41.69 10.06
CA PRO A 190 -10.71 -41.85 8.86
C PRO A 190 -10.80 -40.57 8.02
N GLU A 191 -10.77 -39.40 8.68
CA GLU A 191 -10.63 -38.08 8.09
C GLU A 191 -9.87 -37.19 9.06
N GLU A 192 -8.89 -36.45 8.56
CA GLU A 192 -8.09 -35.49 9.31
C GLU A 192 -8.16 -34.11 8.65
N THR A 193 -8.04 -33.05 9.43
CA THR A 193 -7.98 -31.68 8.92
C THR A 193 -6.68 -31.03 9.35
N PHE A 194 -5.91 -30.55 8.38
CA PHE A 194 -4.70 -29.76 8.60
C PHE A 194 -4.97 -28.28 8.30
N GLU A 195 -4.51 -27.41 9.19
CA GLU A 195 -4.49 -25.96 9.00
C GLU A 195 -3.34 -25.34 9.83
N SER A 196 -2.63 -24.38 9.26
CA SER A 196 -1.59 -23.61 9.95
C SER A 196 -2.17 -22.56 10.91
N ARG A 197 -1.37 -22.09 11.89
CA ARG A 197 -1.81 -21.09 12.88
C ARG A 197 -0.87 -19.90 13.12
N PHE A 198 0.44 -20.11 13.09
CA PHE A 198 1.47 -19.12 13.44
C PHE A 198 2.34 -18.72 12.25
N CYS A 199 1.82 -18.87 11.02
CA CYS A 199 2.47 -18.44 9.79
C CYS A 199 1.45 -17.87 8.80
N TYR A 200 1.96 -17.30 7.72
CA TYR A 200 1.19 -16.98 6.51
C TYR A 200 2.12 -17.07 5.30
N HIS A 201 1.56 -17.21 4.12
CA HIS A 201 2.27 -17.38 2.85
C HIS A 201 1.65 -16.45 1.81
N GLY A 202 2.43 -15.94 0.87
CA GLY A 202 1.91 -15.27 -0.32
C GLY A 202 1.97 -16.21 -1.51
N PHE A 203 0.82 -16.49 -2.12
CA PHE A 203 0.70 -17.53 -3.14
C PHE A 203 -0.56 -17.41 -3.99
N ARG A 204 -0.52 -18.03 -5.17
CA ARG A 204 -1.69 -18.45 -5.95
C ARG A 204 -1.75 -19.97 -6.06
N TYR A 205 -0.58 -20.58 -6.12
CA TYR A 205 -0.42 -22.01 -6.34
C TYR A 205 0.07 -22.71 -5.08
N VAL A 206 -0.46 -23.91 -4.86
CA VAL A 206 -0.03 -24.78 -3.78
C VAL A 206 0.31 -26.15 -4.35
N GLN A 207 1.49 -26.67 -3.99
CA GLN A 207 1.90 -28.03 -4.33
C GLN A 207 1.84 -28.91 -3.10
N ILE A 208 1.13 -30.04 -3.21
CA ILE A 208 0.96 -31.03 -2.14
C ILE A 208 1.53 -32.37 -2.58
N GLU A 209 2.39 -32.93 -1.72
CA GLU A 209 3.00 -34.25 -1.87
C GLU A 209 2.75 -35.11 -0.63
N GLY A 210 2.85 -36.42 -0.79
CA GLY A 210 2.66 -37.40 0.30
C GLY A 210 1.23 -37.94 0.42
N LEU A 211 0.39 -37.71 -0.59
CA LEU A 211 -0.94 -38.32 -0.69
C LEU A 211 -0.88 -39.61 -1.50
N ALA A 212 -1.63 -40.63 -1.05
CA ALA A 212 -1.78 -41.88 -1.80
C ALA A 212 -2.73 -41.72 -2.99
N ASP A 213 -3.80 -40.96 -2.79
CA ASP A 213 -4.83 -40.68 -3.79
C ASP A 213 -4.70 -39.24 -4.33
N PRO A 214 -5.12 -38.97 -5.58
CA PRO A 214 -5.23 -37.61 -6.10
C PRO A 214 -6.11 -36.72 -5.22
N LEU A 215 -5.68 -35.47 -4.99
CA LEU A 215 -6.43 -34.51 -4.20
C LEU A 215 -7.69 -34.04 -4.95
N ALA A 216 -8.85 -34.11 -4.29
CA ALA A 216 -10.07 -33.50 -4.82
C ALA A 216 -10.09 -31.99 -4.52
N ALA A 217 -10.58 -31.18 -5.47
CA ALA A 217 -10.70 -29.73 -5.30
C ALA A 217 -11.55 -29.33 -4.08
N ALA A 218 -12.55 -30.12 -3.72
CA ALA A 218 -13.43 -29.87 -2.57
C ALA A 218 -12.76 -30.16 -1.20
N ASP A 219 -11.59 -30.81 -1.20
CA ASP A 219 -10.85 -31.15 0.01
C ASP A 219 -9.79 -30.10 0.38
N ILE A 220 -9.69 -29.02 -0.38
CA ILE A 220 -8.77 -27.93 -0.09
C ILE A 220 -9.43 -26.57 -0.30
N GLN A 221 -9.19 -25.67 0.63
CA GLN A 221 -9.57 -24.26 0.51
C GLN A 221 -8.44 -23.38 1.04
N ALA A 222 -8.25 -22.21 0.45
CA ALA A 222 -7.34 -21.21 0.96
C ALA A 222 -8.06 -20.26 1.91
N LYS A 223 -7.45 -19.97 3.04
CA LYS A 223 -7.90 -18.95 3.99
C LYS A 223 -7.07 -17.71 3.79
N GLN A 224 -7.71 -16.66 3.28
CA GLN A 224 -7.07 -15.37 3.08
C GLN A 224 -6.91 -14.66 4.43
N VAL A 225 -5.70 -14.19 4.73
CA VAL A 225 -5.33 -13.62 6.03
C VAL A 225 -4.51 -12.37 5.85
N HIS A 226 -5.02 -11.28 6.38
CA HIS A 226 -4.35 -9.98 6.49
C HIS A 226 -5.01 -9.18 7.61
N THR A 227 -4.53 -7.97 7.87
CA THR A 227 -5.20 -7.00 8.75
C THR A 227 -6.62 -6.72 8.23
N ASP A 228 -7.63 -6.81 9.08
CA ASP A 228 -9.05 -6.69 8.71
C ASP A 228 -9.48 -5.24 8.42
N LEU A 229 -8.90 -4.67 7.36
CA LEU A 229 -9.17 -3.31 6.89
C LEU A 229 -10.54 -3.26 6.20
N GLN A 230 -11.41 -2.40 6.71
CA GLN A 230 -12.73 -2.19 6.10
C GLN A 230 -12.61 -1.34 4.84
N PRO A 231 -13.31 -1.67 3.73
CA PRO A 231 -13.36 -0.83 2.53
C PRO A 231 -13.80 0.60 2.86
N ALA A 232 -13.10 1.59 2.30
CA ALA A 232 -13.43 3.00 2.45
C ALA A 232 -13.64 3.71 1.12
N GLY A 233 -13.30 3.10 -0.01
CA GLY A 233 -13.58 3.67 -1.30
C GLY A 233 -13.75 2.62 -2.39
N GLU A 234 -14.48 3.01 -3.43
CA GLU A 234 -14.75 2.21 -4.61
C GLU A 234 -14.62 3.07 -5.87
N VAL A 235 -14.14 2.47 -6.95
CA VAL A 235 -14.02 3.10 -8.27
C VAL A 235 -14.45 2.12 -9.36
N ALA A 236 -15.05 2.64 -10.41
CA ALA A 236 -15.32 1.94 -11.65
C ALA A 236 -15.22 2.91 -12.83
N PHE A 237 -14.74 2.41 -13.96
CA PHE A 237 -14.44 3.19 -15.16
C PHE A 237 -15.07 2.56 -16.41
N SER A 238 -15.25 3.36 -17.46
CA SER A 238 -15.63 2.88 -18.79
C SER A 238 -14.61 1.94 -19.45
N ASP A 239 -13.37 1.94 -18.96
CA ASP A 239 -12.29 1.07 -19.43
C ASP A 239 -12.15 -0.17 -18.55
N ILE A 240 -12.35 -1.34 -19.14
CA ILE A 240 -12.29 -2.63 -18.45
C ILE A 240 -10.87 -2.93 -17.92
N ALA A 241 -9.82 -2.55 -18.64
CA ALA A 241 -8.44 -2.79 -18.19
C ALA A 241 -8.11 -1.97 -16.94
N LEU A 242 -8.63 -0.74 -16.83
CA LEU A 242 -8.49 0.07 -15.62
C LEU A 242 -9.28 -0.52 -14.43
N ASN A 243 -10.42 -1.17 -14.67
CA ASN A 243 -11.15 -1.88 -13.62
C ASN A 243 -10.37 -3.10 -13.11
N HIS A 244 -9.72 -3.86 -14.01
CA HIS A 244 -8.82 -4.94 -13.62
C HIS A 244 -7.61 -4.43 -12.83
N LEU A 245 -7.03 -3.29 -13.25
CA LEU A 245 -5.95 -2.63 -12.51
C LEU A 245 -6.42 -2.20 -11.12
N ALA A 246 -7.59 -1.56 -10.99
CA ALA A 246 -8.14 -1.17 -9.71
C ALA A 246 -8.36 -2.37 -8.76
N ALA A 247 -8.82 -3.50 -9.29
CA ALA A 247 -8.96 -4.74 -8.52
C ALA A 247 -7.60 -5.30 -8.08
N ALA A 248 -6.60 -5.30 -8.98
CA ALA A 248 -5.25 -5.76 -8.67
C ALA A 248 -4.56 -4.88 -7.62
N VAL A 249 -4.72 -3.55 -7.70
CA VAL A 249 -4.26 -2.61 -6.67
C VAL A 249 -4.85 -2.98 -5.32
N ARG A 250 -6.18 -3.11 -5.22
CA ARG A 250 -6.86 -3.43 -3.95
C ARG A 250 -6.38 -4.76 -3.36
N ARG A 251 -6.24 -5.78 -4.19
CA ARG A 251 -5.75 -7.10 -3.76
C ARG A 251 -4.30 -7.03 -3.27
N THR A 252 -3.44 -6.30 -3.99
CA THR A 252 -2.04 -6.09 -3.60
C THR A 252 -1.94 -5.38 -2.25
N LEU A 253 -2.71 -4.30 -2.03
CA LEU A 253 -2.75 -3.60 -0.75
C LEU A 253 -3.18 -4.53 0.40
N LEU A 254 -4.24 -5.32 0.24
CA LEU A 254 -4.67 -6.25 1.29
C LEU A 254 -3.64 -7.35 1.56
N ASN A 255 -2.96 -7.83 0.52
CA ASN A 255 -1.89 -8.80 0.67
C ASN A 255 -0.59 -8.20 1.24
N SER A 256 -0.47 -6.88 1.37
CA SER A 256 0.72 -6.19 1.87
C SER A 256 0.51 -5.56 3.25
N VAL A 257 -0.39 -6.11 4.08
CA VAL A 257 -0.70 -5.55 5.41
C VAL A 257 -0.94 -6.61 6.51
N HIS A 258 0.14 -7.00 7.18
CA HIS A 258 0.12 -8.02 8.24
C HIS A 258 0.64 -7.40 9.54
N SER A 259 -0.21 -6.60 10.22
CA SER A 259 0.13 -5.73 11.37
C SER A 259 1.08 -4.55 11.10
N MET A 260 1.68 -4.53 9.91
CA MET A 260 2.55 -3.48 9.39
C MET A 260 2.09 -3.17 7.95
N PRO A 261 1.86 -1.90 7.59
CA PRO A 261 1.48 -1.55 6.23
C PRO A 261 2.65 -1.67 5.26
N GLY A 262 2.37 -2.02 4.01
CA GLY A 262 3.32 -2.00 2.90
C GLY A 262 4.48 -3.00 3.05
N GLU A 263 4.20 -4.19 3.57
CA GLU A 263 5.16 -5.30 3.51
C GLU A 263 5.03 -6.11 2.20
N GLU A 264 6.10 -6.82 1.84
CA GLU A 264 6.05 -7.88 0.82
C GLU A 264 5.82 -9.24 1.54
N PRO A 265 4.73 -9.97 1.25
CA PRO A 265 4.27 -11.09 2.08
C PRO A 265 4.91 -12.45 1.74
N THR A 266 5.83 -12.52 0.77
CA THR A 266 6.48 -13.78 0.37
C THR A 266 7.87 -13.91 0.98
N ARG A 267 8.81 -13.05 0.57
CA ARG A 267 10.25 -13.19 0.80
C ARG A 267 10.73 -12.35 1.99
N GLU A 268 10.33 -11.08 2.08
CA GLU A 268 10.93 -10.12 3.02
C GLU A 268 10.13 -9.97 4.29
N LYS A 269 8.82 -9.79 4.22
CA LYS A 269 7.95 -9.60 5.39
C LYS A 269 8.48 -8.54 6.36
N MET A 270 9.00 -7.45 5.80
CA MET A 270 9.56 -6.30 6.51
C MET A 270 8.81 -5.03 6.14
N GLY A 271 8.66 -4.12 7.10
CA GLY A 271 8.09 -2.80 6.88
C GLY A 271 9.13 -1.81 6.38
N TRP A 272 9.49 -1.88 5.09
CA TRP A 272 10.29 -0.83 4.46
C TRP A 272 9.53 0.49 4.50
N THR A 273 10.17 1.52 5.05
CA THR A 273 9.44 2.72 5.48
C THR A 273 8.86 3.49 4.30
N PHE A 274 9.61 3.63 3.20
CA PHE A 274 9.12 4.36 2.03
C PHE A 274 7.93 3.65 1.36
N ASP A 275 8.02 2.33 1.21
CA ASP A 275 6.97 1.45 0.70
C ASP A 275 5.69 1.56 1.53
N ALA A 276 5.83 1.41 2.85
CA ALA A 276 4.76 1.51 3.82
C ALA A 276 4.12 2.90 3.83
N GLY A 277 4.92 3.95 3.73
CA GLY A 277 4.50 5.34 3.81
C GLY A 277 4.26 5.95 2.44
N MET A 278 5.24 6.73 1.96
CA MET A 278 5.09 7.65 0.83
C MET A 278 4.61 6.98 -0.47
N VAL A 279 4.95 5.71 -0.68
CA VAL A 279 4.57 4.98 -1.90
C VAL A 279 3.11 4.51 -1.86
N THR A 280 2.60 4.02 -0.72
CA THR A 280 1.28 3.34 -0.68
C THR A 280 0.25 3.92 0.29
N MET A 281 0.64 4.78 1.23
CA MET A 281 -0.28 5.27 2.26
C MET A 281 -1.53 5.93 1.70
N GLU A 282 -1.42 6.79 0.70
CA GLU A 282 -2.60 7.41 0.12
C GLU A 282 -3.48 6.41 -0.65
N ALA A 283 -2.89 5.37 -1.24
CA ALA A 283 -3.64 4.28 -1.88
C ALA A 283 -4.42 3.46 -0.83
N TYR A 284 -3.81 3.19 0.32
CA TYR A 284 -4.51 2.58 1.46
C TYR A 284 -5.64 3.47 1.98
N LEU A 285 -5.38 4.76 2.21
CA LEU A 285 -6.36 5.68 2.80
C LEU A 285 -7.53 5.97 1.86
N THR A 286 -7.32 5.93 0.54
CA THR A 286 -8.41 6.05 -0.44
C THR A 286 -9.26 4.78 -0.51
N ALA A 287 -8.64 3.60 -0.50
CA ALA A 287 -9.31 2.32 -0.72
C ALA A 287 -9.91 1.70 0.56
N PHE A 288 -9.33 1.96 1.73
CA PHE A 288 -9.60 1.30 3.02
C PHE A 288 -9.55 2.24 4.22
N SER A 289 -10.20 1.84 5.31
CA SER A 289 -10.18 2.53 6.61
C SER A 289 -8.85 2.25 7.33
N ALA A 290 -7.77 2.90 6.88
CA ALA A 290 -6.39 2.61 7.30
C ALA A 290 -5.77 3.67 8.24
N THR A 291 -6.51 4.71 8.65
CA THR A 291 -5.98 5.78 9.52
C THR A 291 -5.42 5.26 10.83
N HIS A 292 -6.11 4.32 11.49
CA HIS A 292 -5.62 3.70 12.72
C HIS A 292 -4.38 2.82 12.51
N THR A 293 -4.28 2.14 11.36
CA THR A 293 -3.08 1.38 10.97
C THR A 293 -1.88 2.31 10.83
N TYR A 294 -2.05 3.43 10.15
CA TYR A 294 -0.99 4.43 10.01
C TYR A 294 -0.69 5.18 11.31
N ARG A 295 -1.68 5.36 12.20
CA ARG A 295 -1.47 5.94 13.53
C ARG A 295 -0.61 5.04 14.41
N LYS A 296 -0.82 3.71 14.35
CA LYS A 296 0.07 2.72 14.96
C LYS A 296 1.46 2.76 14.31
N TYR A 297 1.53 2.80 12.99
CA TYR A 297 2.80 2.80 12.26
C TYR A 297 3.65 4.05 12.54
N LEU A 298 3.02 5.22 12.69
CA LEU A 298 3.71 6.45 13.11
C LEU A 298 4.37 6.27 14.48
N GLN A 299 3.72 5.56 15.41
CA GLN A 299 4.34 5.23 16.69
C GLN A 299 5.53 4.29 16.51
N ASP A 300 5.44 3.28 15.64
CA ASP A 300 6.58 2.39 15.34
C ASP A 300 7.79 3.19 14.80
N LEU A 301 7.56 4.17 13.91
CA LEU A 301 8.60 5.05 13.38
C LEU A 301 9.25 5.92 14.46
N LEU A 302 8.44 6.47 15.38
CA LEU A 302 8.92 7.27 16.51
C LEU A 302 9.71 6.41 17.50
N ASP A 303 9.26 5.18 17.76
CA ASP A 303 9.93 4.24 18.66
C ASP A 303 11.28 3.74 18.08
N ALA A 304 11.39 3.68 16.75
CA ALA A 304 12.61 3.33 16.02
C ALA A 304 13.53 4.53 15.74
N GLN A 305 13.17 5.75 16.14
CA GLN A 305 14.02 6.91 15.90
C GLN A 305 15.22 6.91 16.86
N ALA A 306 16.43 6.98 16.30
CA ALA A 306 17.67 7.05 17.07
C ALA A 306 17.86 8.43 17.74
N PRO A 307 18.67 8.53 18.81
CA PRO A 307 18.92 9.79 19.52
C PRO A 307 19.47 10.94 18.67
N ASN A 308 20.16 10.63 17.57
CA ASN A 308 20.66 11.62 16.61
C ASN A 308 19.60 12.08 15.59
N GLY A 309 18.38 11.56 15.67
CA GLY A 309 17.27 11.86 14.77
C GLY A 309 17.09 10.90 13.60
N HIS A 310 18.05 9.99 13.35
CA HIS A 310 17.97 9.02 12.26
C HIS A 310 16.80 8.03 12.45
N VAL A 311 16.09 7.73 11.37
CA VAL A 311 15.07 6.68 11.30
C VAL A 311 15.56 5.65 10.29
N PRO A 312 15.66 4.36 10.66
CA PRO A 312 16.17 3.32 9.79
C PRO A 312 15.17 3.02 8.65
N PRO A 313 15.63 2.46 7.52
CA PRO A 313 14.80 2.21 6.34
C PRO A 313 13.82 1.05 6.49
N ILE A 314 13.94 0.24 7.55
CA ILE A 314 12.98 -0.81 7.92
C ILE A 314 12.52 -0.55 9.34
N VAL A 315 11.20 -0.55 9.55
CA VAL A 315 10.57 -0.40 10.86
C VAL A 315 9.39 -1.38 10.98
N PRO A 316 9.32 -2.18 12.05
CA PRO A 316 10.28 -2.33 13.16
C PRO A 316 11.62 -2.95 12.73
N THR A 317 12.69 -2.70 13.49
CA THR A 317 14.04 -3.23 13.20
C THR A 317 14.74 -3.79 14.44
N ASN A 318 15.54 -4.85 14.24
CA ASN A 318 16.42 -5.45 15.24
C ASN A 318 17.72 -4.67 15.50
N GLY A 319 17.92 -3.53 14.84
CA GLY A 319 19.20 -2.82 14.79
C GLY A 319 19.80 -2.77 13.38
N TRP A 320 19.24 -3.51 12.43
CA TRP A 320 19.57 -3.38 11.01
C TRP A 320 19.12 -2.03 10.46
N GLY A 321 19.89 -1.46 9.54
CA GLY A 321 19.53 -0.20 8.87
C GLY A 321 19.99 1.08 9.56
N TYR A 322 20.40 1.01 10.83
CA TYR A 322 21.04 2.16 11.49
C TYR A 322 22.43 2.47 10.93
N LEU A 323 22.96 3.64 11.29
CA LEU A 323 24.29 4.08 10.89
C LEU A 323 25.37 3.06 11.22
N GLN A 324 26.34 2.95 10.32
CA GLN A 324 27.55 2.17 10.51
C GLN A 324 28.37 2.72 11.70
N PRO A 325 29.30 1.93 12.28
CA PRO A 325 30.16 2.40 13.38
C PRO A 325 30.97 3.68 13.08
N ASN A 326 31.21 3.98 11.80
CA ASN A 326 31.87 5.21 11.35
C ASN A 326 30.92 6.42 11.24
N GLY A 327 29.66 6.28 11.69
CA GLY A 327 28.63 7.31 11.68
C GLY A 327 27.97 7.54 10.32
N LYS A 328 28.22 6.71 9.30
CA LYS A 328 27.65 6.88 7.96
C LYS A 328 26.41 6.00 7.73
N PRO A 329 25.44 6.47 6.93
CA PRO A 329 24.33 5.64 6.46
C PRO A 329 24.81 4.35 5.78
N ILE A 330 24.00 3.30 5.83
CA ILE A 330 24.28 2.07 5.06
C ILE A 330 23.93 2.27 3.58
N LEU A 331 24.33 1.31 2.73
CA LEU A 331 24.00 1.35 1.29
C LEU A 331 22.49 1.36 1.02
N TYR A 332 21.71 0.70 1.87
CA TYR A 332 20.26 0.54 1.73
C TYR A 332 19.45 1.56 2.53
N ASP A 333 20.03 2.73 2.78
CA ASP A 333 19.39 3.84 3.50
C ASP A 333 19.14 5.02 2.58
N ASP A 334 18.13 5.82 2.90
CA ASP A 334 17.65 6.90 2.04
C ASP A 334 16.90 8.00 2.83
N PRO A 335 17.12 9.30 2.52
CA PRO A 335 16.37 10.40 3.11
C PRO A 335 14.84 10.28 2.96
N TRP A 336 14.35 9.69 1.87
CA TRP A 336 12.93 9.43 1.63
C TRP A 336 12.39 8.31 2.53
N TRP A 337 13.20 7.29 2.80
CA TRP A 337 12.80 6.17 3.66
C TRP A 337 12.62 6.65 5.09
N GLY A 338 13.64 7.22 5.74
CA GLY A 338 13.45 7.75 7.09
C GLY A 338 12.54 8.99 7.13
N GLY A 339 12.50 9.77 6.04
CA GLY A 339 11.61 10.91 5.84
C GLY A 339 10.13 10.55 5.83
N THR A 340 9.81 9.26 5.71
CA THR A 340 8.46 8.72 5.90
C THR A 340 7.84 9.16 7.22
N LEU A 341 8.61 9.34 8.29
CA LEU A 341 8.09 9.85 9.56
C LEU A 341 7.38 11.20 9.39
N VAL A 342 7.97 12.11 8.60
CA VAL A 342 7.40 13.42 8.28
C VAL A 342 6.16 13.27 7.40
N PHE A 343 6.23 12.41 6.38
CA PHE A 343 5.11 12.16 5.46
C PHE A 343 3.89 11.59 6.18
N VAL A 344 4.06 10.51 6.96
CA VAL A 344 2.96 9.83 7.64
C VAL A 344 2.28 10.75 8.65
N ALA A 345 3.05 11.55 9.40
CA ALA A 345 2.49 12.53 10.33
C ALA A 345 1.65 13.59 9.59
N ARG A 346 2.18 14.14 8.49
CA ARG A 346 1.51 15.14 7.65
C ARG A 346 0.24 14.58 7.01
N GLU A 347 0.30 13.40 6.41
CA GLU A 347 -0.87 12.78 5.77
C GLU A 347 -1.92 12.41 6.80
N LEU A 348 -1.56 11.80 7.94
CA LEU A 348 -2.54 11.52 8.99
C LEU A 348 -3.28 12.79 9.44
N PHE A 349 -2.57 13.91 9.64
CA PHE A 349 -3.21 15.19 9.91
C PHE A 349 -4.11 15.63 8.75
N GLN A 350 -3.62 15.62 7.51
CA GLN A 350 -4.39 16.04 6.34
C GLN A 350 -5.70 15.23 6.19
N TRP A 351 -5.68 13.96 6.52
CA TRP A 351 -6.83 13.06 6.38
C TRP A 351 -7.79 13.11 7.57
N THR A 352 -7.31 13.36 8.79
CA THR A 352 -8.14 13.34 10.01
C THR A 352 -8.54 14.73 10.50
N GLY A 353 -7.73 15.74 10.20
CA GLY A 353 -7.83 17.08 10.78
C GLY A 353 -7.31 17.16 12.23
N ASP A 354 -6.73 16.09 12.77
CA ASP A 354 -6.27 16.01 14.15
C ASP A 354 -4.86 16.57 14.31
N SER A 355 -4.75 17.80 14.81
CA SER A 355 -3.47 18.48 15.02
C SER A 355 -2.60 17.84 16.11
N SER A 356 -3.17 17.06 17.03
CA SER A 356 -2.36 16.43 18.08
C SER A 356 -1.38 15.40 17.51
N ILE A 357 -1.67 14.86 16.32
CA ILE A 357 -0.75 13.99 15.58
C ILE A 357 0.54 14.74 15.23
N LEU A 358 0.42 15.98 14.76
CA LEU A 358 1.58 16.83 14.46
C LEU A 358 2.29 17.26 15.72
N GLU A 359 1.56 17.62 16.78
CA GLU A 359 2.16 18.02 18.08
C GLU A 359 3.08 16.92 18.63
N GLU A 360 2.63 15.66 18.58
CA GLU A 360 3.40 14.52 19.05
C GLU A 360 4.57 14.18 18.14
N ALA A 361 4.39 14.20 16.82
CA ALA A 361 5.42 13.83 15.87
C ALA A 361 6.48 14.93 15.66
N TYR A 362 6.15 16.20 15.91
CA TYR A 362 6.98 17.35 15.56
C TYR A 362 8.43 17.27 16.08
N PRO A 363 8.72 16.86 17.34
CA PRO A 363 10.09 16.70 17.80
C PRO A 363 10.90 15.72 16.93
N GLY A 364 10.27 14.61 16.54
CA GLY A 364 10.89 13.60 15.69
C GLY A 364 11.05 14.06 14.24
N MET A 365 10.06 14.77 13.69
CA MET A 365 10.13 15.37 12.35
C MET A 365 11.32 16.32 12.25
N ARG A 366 11.46 17.20 13.25
CA ARG A 366 12.56 18.16 13.35
C ARG A 366 13.92 17.45 13.47
N ALA A 367 14.00 16.45 14.35
CA ALA A 367 15.23 15.69 14.56
C ALA A 367 15.69 14.97 13.29
N TYR A 368 14.77 14.44 12.48
CA TYR A 368 15.11 13.79 11.23
C TYR A 368 15.66 14.79 10.19
N VAL A 369 15.05 15.98 10.04
CA VAL A 369 15.58 17.01 9.14
C VAL A 369 16.96 17.49 9.57
N ASP A 370 17.17 17.67 10.87
CA ASP A 370 18.48 18.07 11.41
C ASP A 370 19.53 16.96 11.20
N PHE A 371 19.14 15.68 11.33
CA PHE A 371 20.00 14.55 10.97
C PHE A 371 20.40 14.58 9.49
N VAL A 372 19.44 14.68 8.56
CA VAL A 372 19.73 14.78 7.13
C VAL A 372 20.65 15.97 6.85
N GLY A 373 20.38 17.12 7.46
CA GLY A 373 21.24 18.30 7.35
C GLY A 373 22.67 18.09 7.84
N SER A 374 22.88 17.26 8.88
CA SER A 374 24.23 16.91 9.37
C SER A 374 25.04 16.06 8.39
N THR A 375 24.38 15.44 7.42
CA THR A 375 25.01 14.61 6.38
C THR A 375 25.25 15.37 5.07
N ALA A 376 24.72 16.60 4.95
CA ALA A 376 24.87 17.41 3.75
C ALA A 376 26.32 17.95 3.62
N ASP A 377 26.75 18.17 2.38
CA ASP A 377 28.04 18.80 2.11
C ASP A 377 28.02 20.32 2.42
N SER A 378 29.15 20.99 2.20
CA SER A 378 29.28 22.43 2.44
C SER A 378 28.38 23.30 1.54
N ASN A 379 27.79 22.73 0.49
CA ASN A 379 26.84 23.39 -0.40
C ASN A 379 25.39 23.06 -0.05
N HIS A 380 25.12 22.33 1.04
CA HIS A 380 23.79 21.82 1.43
C HIS A 380 23.21 20.75 0.48
N LEU A 381 24.07 20.00 -0.21
CA LEU A 381 23.65 18.85 -1.02
C LEU A 381 23.83 17.54 -0.25
N VAL A 382 22.86 16.62 -0.36
CA VAL A 382 22.89 15.27 0.23
C VAL A 382 23.16 14.27 -0.87
N HIS A 383 24.04 13.29 -0.64
CA HIS A 383 24.56 12.39 -1.69
C HIS A 383 24.45 10.88 -1.37
N TRP A 384 23.66 10.51 -0.37
CA TRP A 384 23.40 9.11 -0.01
C TRP A 384 21.90 8.84 -0.13
N SER A 385 21.53 7.73 -0.77
CA SER A 385 20.15 7.33 -1.05
C SER A 385 20.16 6.04 -1.89
N LEU A 386 19.05 5.32 -1.90
CA LEU A 386 18.73 4.27 -2.87
C LEU A 386 18.41 4.83 -4.26
N GLY A 387 18.33 6.15 -4.39
CA GLY A 387 17.97 6.91 -5.57
C GLY A 387 16.52 6.70 -5.96
N ASP A 388 16.22 6.97 -7.24
CA ASP A 388 14.96 6.58 -7.83
C ASP A 388 14.95 5.07 -8.10
N TRP A 389 14.81 4.29 -7.03
CA TRP A 389 14.96 2.83 -7.04
C TRP A 389 14.10 2.19 -8.13
N LEU A 390 14.71 1.33 -8.95
CA LEU A 390 14.09 0.63 -10.07
C LEU A 390 13.50 1.57 -11.16
N ASP A 391 14.09 2.75 -11.35
CA ASP A 391 13.95 3.50 -12.60
C ASP A 391 14.44 2.67 -13.80
N LEU A 392 14.25 3.15 -15.04
CA LEU A 392 14.56 2.35 -16.23
C LEU A 392 16.07 2.11 -16.38
N THR A 393 16.58 1.06 -15.72
CA THR A 393 17.95 0.57 -15.87
C THR A 393 18.02 -0.30 -17.12
N HIS A 394 18.58 0.24 -18.20
CA HIS A 394 18.80 -0.52 -19.43
C HIS A 394 19.70 -1.74 -19.18
N GLY A 395 19.16 -2.95 -19.38
CA GLY A 395 19.96 -4.15 -19.64
C GLY A 395 20.74 -4.70 -18.44
N SER A 396 20.32 -5.89 -17.99
CA SER A 396 20.93 -6.76 -16.97
C SER A 396 20.78 -6.30 -15.52
N LYS A 397 20.02 -7.07 -14.72
CA LYS A 397 20.14 -7.35 -13.27
C LYS A 397 20.53 -6.22 -12.29
N GLY A 398 20.54 -4.96 -12.69
CA GLY A 398 20.97 -3.82 -11.88
C GLY A 398 19.87 -3.45 -10.91
N TRP A 399 19.94 -3.98 -9.71
CA TRP A 399 19.16 -3.51 -8.58
C TRP A 399 19.72 -2.15 -8.16
N GLY A 400 19.06 -1.06 -8.53
CA GLY A 400 19.56 0.30 -8.27
C GLY A 400 18.92 1.40 -9.12
N PRO A 401 19.24 2.66 -8.83
CA PRO A 401 18.90 3.80 -9.67
C PRO A 401 19.88 3.89 -10.85
N GLY A 402 19.40 4.22 -12.04
CA GLY A 402 20.18 4.26 -13.28
C GLY A 402 20.13 5.57 -14.05
N LEU A 403 19.04 6.35 -13.96
CA LEU A 403 18.84 7.54 -14.79
C LEU A 403 18.96 8.86 -14.02
N THR A 404 18.58 8.87 -12.75
CA THR A 404 18.57 10.10 -11.94
C THR A 404 19.70 10.09 -10.92
N PRO A 405 20.53 11.15 -10.83
CA PRO A 405 21.58 11.20 -9.82
C PRO A 405 21.02 11.07 -8.41
N VAL A 406 21.65 10.22 -7.61
CA VAL A 406 21.32 10.02 -6.18
C VAL A 406 21.31 11.35 -5.42
N GLY A 407 22.29 12.22 -5.69
CA GLY A 407 22.34 13.54 -5.05
C GLY A 407 21.14 14.43 -5.38
N GLN A 408 20.54 14.24 -6.55
CA GLN A 408 19.35 14.98 -6.97
C GLN A 408 18.12 14.53 -6.17
N THR A 409 17.83 13.23 -6.11
CA THR A 409 16.67 12.73 -5.34
C THR A 409 16.81 13.01 -3.85
N SER A 410 18.02 12.83 -3.30
CA SER A 410 18.31 13.04 -1.87
C SER A 410 18.14 14.50 -1.45
N THR A 411 18.70 15.43 -2.23
CA THR A 411 18.64 16.86 -1.91
C THR A 411 17.22 17.40 -2.09
N ALA A 412 16.47 16.89 -3.06
CA ALA A 412 15.05 17.19 -3.22
C ALA A 412 14.22 16.74 -2.00
N CYS A 413 14.52 15.56 -1.44
CA CYS A 413 13.91 15.11 -0.18
C CYS A 413 14.21 16.08 0.96
N TYR A 414 15.49 16.46 1.12
CA TYR A 414 15.92 17.36 2.18
C TYR A 414 15.20 18.72 2.12
N PHE A 415 15.02 19.26 0.92
CA PHE A 415 14.19 20.44 0.69
C PHE A 415 12.74 20.22 1.11
N TRP A 416 12.11 19.14 0.66
CA TRP A 416 10.72 18.82 0.96
C TRP A 416 10.50 18.69 2.48
N LEU A 417 11.31 17.89 3.16
CA LEU A 417 11.23 17.70 4.61
C LEU A 417 11.37 19.03 5.37
N SER A 418 12.30 19.89 4.95
CA SER A 418 12.49 21.22 5.54
C SER A 418 11.23 22.08 5.41
N ARG A 419 10.56 22.05 4.25
CA ARG A 419 9.30 22.78 4.04
C ARG A 419 8.15 22.23 4.88
N GLU A 420 8.04 20.91 5.00
CA GLU A 420 6.99 20.28 5.81
C GLU A 420 7.18 20.55 7.30
N VAL A 421 8.42 20.53 7.81
CA VAL A 421 8.71 20.95 9.19
C VAL A 421 8.40 22.43 9.40
N ALA A 422 8.73 23.31 8.45
CA ALA A 422 8.38 24.74 8.54
C ALA A 422 6.86 24.97 8.52
N ALA A 423 6.12 24.25 7.67
CA ALA A 423 4.66 24.30 7.62
C ALA A 423 4.04 23.81 8.94
N THR A 424 4.52 22.69 9.46
CA THR A 424 4.09 22.13 10.74
C THR A 424 4.40 23.09 11.90
N ALA A 425 5.59 23.67 11.93
CA ALA A 425 5.98 24.67 12.93
C ALA A 425 5.03 25.88 12.94
N ARG A 426 4.59 26.36 11.77
CA ARG A 426 3.59 27.44 11.67
C ARG A 426 2.25 27.04 12.25
N LEU A 427 1.75 25.85 11.91
CA LEU A 427 0.49 25.31 12.44
C LEU A 427 0.52 25.20 13.98
N LEU A 428 1.68 24.84 14.54
CA LEU A 428 1.88 24.69 15.99
C LEU A 428 2.32 26.00 16.70
N GLY A 429 2.36 27.14 16.00
CA GLY A 429 2.77 28.42 16.59
C GLY A 429 4.27 28.54 16.92
N LYS A 430 5.13 27.67 16.40
CA LYS A 430 6.58 27.66 16.60
C LYS A 430 7.28 28.57 15.58
N THR A 431 7.12 29.88 15.74
CA THR A 431 7.52 30.88 14.74
C THR A 431 9.02 30.90 14.42
N GLU A 432 9.89 30.69 15.40
CA GLU A 432 11.35 30.67 15.17
C GLU A 432 11.78 29.47 14.33
N ASP A 433 11.31 28.28 14.69
CA ASP A 433 11.55 27.06 13.91
C ASP A 433 11.02 27.21 12.49
N ALA A 434 9.81 27.76 12.30
CA ALA A 434 9.26 28.02 10.98
C ALA A 434 10.19 28.88 10.12
N ARG A 435 10.70 30.00 10.66
CA ARG A 435 11.65 30.87 9.94
C ARG A 435 12.97 30.15 9.64
N ARG A 436 13.50 29.37 10.59
CA ARG A 436 14.74 28.60 10.42
C ARG A 436 14.60 27.61 9.25
N TYR A 437 13.56 26.79 9.25
CA TYR A 437 13.38 25.77 8.23
C TYR A 437 12.94 26.34 6.86
N ASP A 438 12.17 27.43 6.83
CA ASP A 438 11.91 28.17 5.58
C ASP A 438 13.22 28.72 4.97
N SER A 439 14.10 29.31 5.81
CA SER A 439 15.40 29.81 5.36
C SER A 439 16.29 28.69 4.86
N LEU A 440 16.31 27.55 5.56
CA LEU A 440 17.04 26.36 5.14
C LEU A 440 16.54 25.83 3.79
N ALA A 441 15.22 25.69 3.62
CA ALA A 441 14.63 25.26 2.35
C ALA A 441 15.03 26.18 1.19
N ASN A 442 15.04 27.50 1.39
CA ASN A 442 15.49 28.44 0.37
C ASN A 442 16.98 28.26 -0.01
N VAL A 443 17.85 28.00 0.98
CA VAL A 443 19.27 27.72 0.74
C VAL A 443 19.44 26.43 -0.07
N ILE A 444 18.74 25.36 0.32
CA ILE A 444 18.77 24.06 -0.37
C ILE A 444 18.27 24.22 -1.81
N GLN A 445 17.15 24.90 -2.03
CA GLN A 445 16.60 25.16 -3.37
C GLN A 445 17.62 25.88 -4.26
N GLY A 446 18.28 26.91 -3.74
CA GLY A 446 19.31 27.64 -4.45
C GLY A 446 20.51 26.77 -4.80
N ALA A 447 20.98 25.95 -3.86
CA ALA A 447 22.08 25.01 -4.09
C ALA A 447 21.72 23.93 -5.13
N PHE A 448 20.52 23.37 -5.01
CA PHE A 448 19.98 22.37 -5.93
C PHE A 448 19.95 22.89 -7.36
N ASN A 449 19.36 24.07 -7.58
CA ASN A 449 19.26 24.63 -8.93
C ASN A 449 20.64 24.99 -9.49
N ARG A 450 21.55 25.56 -8.70
CA ARG A 450 22.93 25.85 -9.16
C ARG A 450 23.69 24.59 -9.59
N HIS A 451 23.41 23.45 -8.95
CA HIS A 451 24.14 22.22 -9.20
C HIS A 451 23.51 21.37 -10.32
N PHE A 452 22.18 21.26 -10.36
CA PHE A 452 21.48 20.33 -11.25
C PHE A 452 20.80 20.99 -12.45
N LEU A 453 20.33 22.24 -12.36
CA LEU A 453 19.62 22.90 -13.47
C LEU A 453 20.61 23.49 -14.49
N GLN A 454 20.46 23.08 -15.75
CA GLN A 454 21.11 23.70 -16.89
C GLN A 454 20.21 24.83 -17.42
N GLU A 455 20.41 26.07 -16.95
CA GLU A 455 19.50 27.19 -17.21
C GLU A 455 19.24 27.45 -18.70
N GLU A 456 20.23 27.26 -19.58
CA GLU A 456 20.09 27.48 -21.02
C GLU A 456 19.17 26.45 -21.68
N SER A 457 19.27 25.18 -21.28
CA SER A 457 18.58 24.07 -21.93
C SER A 457 17.26 23.70 -21.25
N GLY A 458 17.10 24.00 -19.96
CA GLY A 458 15.98 23.60 -19.12
C GLY A 458 16.07 22.14 -18.63
N TRP A 459 17.20 21.47 -18.85
CA TRP A 459 17.43 20.11 -18.34
C TRP A 459 17.98 20.14 -16.92
N TYR A 460 17.46 19.29 -16.05
CA TYR A 460 18.15 18.89 -14.85
C TYR A 460 19.03 17.68 -15.12
N ALA A 461 20.30 17.78 -14.75
CA ALA A 461 21.28 16.69 -14.84
C ALA A 461 21.22 15.96 -16.21
N GLN A 462 21.01 14.65 -16.22
CA GLN A 462 20.95 13.84 -17.45
C GLN A 462 19.57 13.87 -18.15
N GLY A 463 18.59 14.60 -17.62
CA GLY A 463 17.28 14.77 -18.24
C GLY A 463 16.35 13.56 -18.15
N SER A 464 16.41 12.81 -17.04
CA SER A 464 15.45 11.75 -16.74
C SER A 464 14.05 12.30 -16.42
N GLN A 465 13.01 11.48 -16.55
CA GLN A 465 11.65 11.88 -16.17
C GLN A 465 11.58 12.33 -14.69
N THR A 466 12.16 11.57 -13.77
CA THR A 466 12.24 11.91 -12.34
C THR A 466 13.03 13.18 -12.10
N GLY A 467 14.19 13.33 -12.76
CA GLY A 467 15.03 14.51 -12.64
C GLY A 467 14.32 15.81 -13.05
N GLN A 468 13.42 15.73 -14.04
CA GLN A 468 12.61 16.87 -14.47
C GLN A 468 11.38 17.10 -13.58
N VAL A 469 10.63 16.04 -13.27
CA VAL A 469 9.33 16.19 -12.62
C VAL A 469 9.43 16.45 -11.13
N LEU A 470 10.44 15.90 -10.45
CA LEU A 470 10.59 16.07 -9.00
C LEU A 470 10.74 17.55 -8.58
N PRO A 471 11.65 18.35 -9.18
CA PRO A 471 11.72 19.77 -8.84
C PRO A 471 10.50 20.57 -9.32
N LEU A 472 9.83 20.17 -10.40
CA LEU A 472 8.57 20.79 -10.84
C LEU A 472 7.46 20.58 -9.81
N TRP A 473 7.29 19.34 -9.36
CA TRP A 473 6.28 18.94 -8.37
C TRP A 473 6.53 19.59 -6.99
N LEU A 474 7.79 19.65 -6.56
CA LEU A 474 8.17 20.30 -5.30
C LEU A 474 8.13 21.85 -5.33
N GLY A 475 7.95 22.44 -6.52
CA GLY A 475 8.02 23.89 -6.72
C GLY A 475 9.43 24.47 -6.55
N MET A 476 10.45 23.68 -6.86
CA MET A 476 11.86 24.07 -6.76
C MET A 476 12.35 24.85 -7.99
N VAL A 477 11.73 24.65 -9.15
CA VAL A 477 12.13 25.30 -10.41
C VAL A 477 11.90 26.81 -10.33
N PRO A 478 12.89 27.64 -10.69
CA PRO A 478 12.68 29.09 -10.78
C PRO A 478 11.58 29.41 -11.79
N GLU A 479 10.65 30.31 -11.44
CA GLU A 479 9.42 30.56 -12.24
C GLU A 479 9.72 30.87 -13.71
N ARG A 480 10.80 31.61 -14.00
CA ARG A 480 11.24 31.93 -15.37
C ARG A 480 11.60 30.71 -16.23
N HIS A 481 12.04 29.61 -15.62
CA HIS A 481 12.42 28.38 -16.31
C HIS A 481 11.31 27.33 -16.32
N ARG A 482 10.22 27.53 -15.56
CA ARG A 482 9.16 26.53 -15.39
C ARG A 482 8.55 26.04 -16.71
N PRO A 483 8.16 26.91 -17.67
CA PRO A 483 7.63 26.44 -18.95
C PRO A 483 8.63 25.62 -19.76
N GLN A 484 9.92 25.97 -19.68
CA GLN A 484 10.99 25.28 -20.39
C GLN A 484 11.25 23.90 -19.78
N VAL A 485 11.33 23.80 -18.45
CA VAL A 485 11.54 22.52 -17.75
C VAL A 485 10.33 21.59 -17.95
N GLU A 486 9.10 22.13 -17.95
CA GLU A 486 7.91 21.35 -18.28
C GLU A 486 7.96 20.82 -19.72
N ALA A 487 8.32 21.65 -20.69
CA ALA A 487 8.51 21.19 -22.08
C ALA A 487 9.54 20.06 -22.17
N ARG A 488 10.62 20.12 -21.38
CA ARG A 488 11.63 19.06 -21.29
C ARG A 488 11.13 17.79 -20.60
N LEU A 489 10.25 17.88 -19.60
CA LEU A 489 9.57 16.72 -19.03
C LEU A 489 8.75 15.98 -20.10
N LEU A 490 7.94 16.72 -20.86
CA LEU A 490 7.13 16.16 -21.95
C LEU A 490 8.02 15.55 -23.04
N GLU A 491 9.15 16.19 -23.36
CA GLU A 491 10.15 15.65 -24.28
C GLU A 491 10.79 14.35 -23.75
N ALA A 492 11.10 14.27 -22.45
CA ALA A 492 11.65 13.05 -21.84
C ALA A 492 10.65 11.88 -21.88
N ILE A 493 9.35 12.15 -21.75
CA ILE A 493 8.29 11.15 -21.91
C ILE A 493 8.17 10.72 -23.37
N ALA A 494 8.17 11.68 -24.30
CA ALA A 494 8.07 11.41 -25.73
C ALA A 494 9.27 10.59 -26.26
N ARG A 495 10.48 10.83 -25.74
CA ARG A 495 11.69 10.05 -26.05
C ARG A 495 11.60 8.57 -25.65
N GLN A 496 10.69 8.24 -24.73
CA GLN A 496 10.40 6.88 -24.27
C GLN A 496 9.11 6.32 -24.90
N ASP A 497 8.65 6.88 -26.02
CA ASP A 497 7.46 6.44 -26.74
C ASP A 497 6.22 6.30 -25.83
N THR A 498 6.01 7.29 -24.95
CA THR A 498 4.91 7.28 -23.96
C THR A 498 4.99 6.09 -22.98
N HIS A 499 6.20 5.76 -22.55
CA HIS A 499 6.45 4.86 -21.43
C HIS A 499 7.04 5.61 -20.24
N LEU A 500 6.80 5.03 -19.06
CA LEU A 500 7.43 5.48 -17.82
C LEU A 500 8.90 5.08 -17.82
N SER A 501 9.75 5.96 -17.28
CA SER A 501 11.15 5.64 -16.99
C SER A 501 11.52 5.94 -15.53
N VAL A 502 10.50 6.09 -14.67
CA VAL A 502 10.62 6.50 -13.27
C VAL A 502 10.63 5.29 -12.34
N GLY A 503 11.29 5.44 -11.19
CA GLY A 503 11.31 4.48 -10.10
C GLY A 503 10.41 4.91 -8.93
N PHE A 504 10.79 4.49 -7.72
CA PHE A 504 9.98 4.67 -6.51
C PHE A 504 9.75 6.13 -6.13
N VAL A 505 10.74 7.00 -6.34
CA VAL A 505 10.65 8.42 -5.98
C VAL A 505 9.88 9.19 -7.04
N GLY A 506 10.07 8.86 -8.31
CA GLY A 506 9.52 9.63 -9.44
C GLY A 506 8.08 9.33 -9.80
N VAL A 507 7.57 8.12 -9.52
CA VAL A 507 6.27 7.67 -10.04
C VAL A 507 5.09 8.52 -9.57
N GLN A 508 5.01 8.82 -8.27
CA GLN A 508 3.92 9.62 -7.70
C GLN A 508 4.01 11.09 -8.16
N PRO A 509 5.17 11.78 -8.03
CA PRO A 509 5.33 13.12 -8.58
C PRO A 509 4.96 13.22 -10.05
N LEU A 510 5.33 12.23 -10.87
CA LEU A 510 5.02 12.24 -12.31
C LEU A 510 3.52 12.24 -12.57
N LEU A 511 2.80 11.26 -12.00
CA LEU A 511 1.36 11.14 -12.22
C LEU A 511 0.58 12.33 -11.68
N LYS A 512 0.94 12.82 -10.48
CA LYS A 512 0.29 13.99 -9.87
C LYS A 512 0.55 15.25 -10.70
N TYR A 513 1.81 15.53 -11.05
CA TYR A 513 2.17 16.72 -11.81
C TYR A 513 1.46 16.79 -13.16
N LEU A 514 1.50 15.72 -13.95
CA LEU A 514 0.82 15.67 -15.25
C LEU A 514 -0.69 15.91 -15.13
N SER A 515 -1.31 15.29 -14.12
CA SER A 515 -2.76 15.40 -13.91
C SER A 515 -3.20 16.79 -13.47
N GLU A 516 -2.37 17.48 -12.66
CA GLU A 516 -2.66 18.82 -12.15
C GLU A 516 -2.34 19.94 -13.14
N HIS A 517 -1.49 19.67 -14.13
CA HIS A 517 -1.00 20.68 -15.09
C HIS A 517 -1.55 20.48 -16.52
N GLY A 518 -2.72 19.84 -16.65
CA GLY A 518 -3.45 19.75 -17.93
C GLY A 518 -2.92 18.70 -18.90
N HIS A 519 -2.26 17.65 -18.38
CA HIS A 519 -1.74 16.50 -19.11
C HIS A 519 -2.36 15.18 -18.61
N LEU A 520 -3.61 15.21 -18.12
CA LEU A 520 -4.29 14.02 -17.58
C LEU A 520 -4.46 12.91 -18.64
N SER A 521 -4.67 13.27 -19.90
CA SER A 521 -4.73 12.31 -21.01
C SER A 521 -3.40 11.56 -21.17
N LEU A 522 -2.26 12.26 -21.04
CA LEU A 522 -0.93 11.67 -21.10
C LEU A 522 -0.66 10.78 -19.89
N ALA A 523 -1.00 11.22 -18.67
CA ALA A 523 -0.91 10.40 -17.47
C ALA A 523 -1.75 9.11 -17.61
N THR A 524 -2.96 9.23 -18.18
CA THR A 524 -3.82 8.08 -18.45
C THR A 524 -3.22 7.15 -19.50
N ALA A 525 -2.60 7.67 -20.55
CA ALA A 525 -1.89 6.86 -21.55
C ALA A 525 -0.71 6.09 -20.93
N LEU A 526 0.08 6.72 -20.07
CA LEU A 526 1.18 6.07 -19.34
C LEU A 526 0.70 4.92 -18.45
N VAL A 527 -0.39 5.13 -17.70
CA VAL A 527 -0.98 4.08 -16.83
C VAL A 527 -1.57 2.93 -17.66
N ARG A 528 -2.16 3.25 -18.82
CA ARG A 528 -2.79 2.29 -19.72
C ARG A 528 -1.82 1.59 -20.67
N GLN A 529 -0.51 1.75 -20.49
CA GLN A 529 0.47 1.18 -21.40
C GLN A 529 0.48 -0.37 -21.27
N PRO A 530 0.06 -1.14 -22.32
CA PRO A 530 0.03 -2.60 -22.25
C PRO A 530 1.41 -3.25 -22.31
N GLU A 531 2.44 -2.52 -22.73
CA GLU A 531 3.81 -2.99 -22.87
C GLU A 531 4.71 -2.49 -21.73
N SER A 532 5.79 -3.22 -21.47
CA SER A 532 6.80 -2.79 -20.50
C SER A 532 7.51 -1.54 -20.99
N PRO A 533 7.74 -0.53 -20.12
CA PRO A 533 7.28 -0.46 -18.72
C PRO A 533 5.82 -0.05 -18.50
N GLY A 534 5.12 -0.70 -17.56
CA GLY A 534 3.75 -0.30 -17.20
C GLY A 534 3.02 -1.22 -16.23
N TRP A 535 1.89 -0.75 -15.68
CA TRP A 535 1.03 -1.54 -14.80
C TRP A 535 0.20 -2.58 -15.54
N LEU A 536 -0.38 -2.21 -16.70
CA LEU A 536 -1.15 -3.18 -17.48
C LEU A 536 -0.24 -4.27 -18.04
N HIS A 537 1.00 -3.93 -18.38
CA HIS A 537 2.05 -4.90 -18.67
C HIS A 537 2.20 -5.96 -17.56
N MET A 538 2.32 -5.54 -16.29
CA MET A 538 2.43 -6.50 -15.16
C MET A 538 1.26 -7.49 -15.10
N LEU A 539 0.05 -7.03 -15.46
CA LEU A 539 -1.16 -7.85 -15.45
C LEU A 539 -1.29 -8.73 -16.69
N ASN A 540 -0.72 -8.30 -17.82
CA ASN A 540 -0.69 -9.07 -19.06
C ASN A 540 0.39 -10.15 -19.06
N GLU A 541 1.46 -9.99 -18.27
CA GLU A 541 2.53 -10.99 -18.10
C GLU A 541 2.11 -12.13 -17.16
N GLY A 542 1.33 -13.06 -17.72
CA GLY A 542 0.90 -14.29 -17.05
C GLY A 542 -0.39 -14.11 -16.24
N PRO A 543 -0.77 -15.11 -15.44
CA PRO A 543 -2.07 -15.12 -14.76
C PRO A 543 -2.01 -14.30 -13.45
N ARG A 544 -1.44 -13.10 -13.47
CA ARG A 544 -1.30 -12.29 -12.24
C ARG A 544 -2.60 -11.57 -11.89
N SER A 545 -2.94 -11.57 -10.62
CA SER A 545 -4.08 -10.83 -10.06
C SER A 545 -3.67 -9.73 -9.06
N THR A 546 -2.36 -9.52 -8.91
CA THR A 546 -1.70 -8.54 -8.04
C THR A 546 -0.51 -7.92 -8.76
N LEU A 547 0.10 -6.89 -8.18
CA LEU A 547 1.12 -6.05 -8.80
C LEU A 547 2.51 -6.30 -8.19
N GLY A 548 3.55 -6.12 -9.01
CA GLY A 548 4.94 -6.42 -8.64
C GLY A 548 5.79 -5.21 -8.28
N GLU A 549 7.06 -5.47 -7.99
CA GLU A 549 8.03 -4.48 -7.52
C GLU A 549 8.62 -3.60 -8.63
N ASN A 550 8.59 -4.06 -9.87
CA ASN A 550 9.33 -3.44 -10.96
C ASN A 550 8.44 -3.28 -12.20
N LEU A 551 8.13 -2.03 -12.56
CA LEU A 551 7.34 -1.67 -13.74
C LEU A 551 8.00 -2.09 -15.07
N ASN A 552 9.31 -2.35 -15.04
CA ASN A 552 10.14 -2.69 -16.19
C ASN A 552 10.44 -4.21 -16.29
N ALA A 553 10.12 -4.99 -15.26
CA ALA A 553 10.52 -6.40 -15.23
C ALA A 553 9.77 -7.21 -16.29
N ARG A 554 10.52 -8.03 -17.02
CA ARG A 554 9.98 -9.06 -17.91
C ARG A 554 10.09 -10.42 -17.22
N GLY A 555 8.97 -11.10 -17.04
CA GLY A 555 8.89 -12.37 -16.32
C GLY A 555 8.68 -12.21 -14.81
N TYR A 556 8.80 -13.32 -14.08
CA TYR A 556 8.42 -13.36 -12.67
C TYR A 556 9.45 -12.67 -11.76
N GLY A 557 9.20 -11.41 -11.40
CA GLY A 557 9.58 -10.82 -10.10
C GLY A 557 8.58 -11.23 -9.00
N THR A 558 8.59 -10.60 -7.82
CA THR A 558 7.50 -10.81 -6.85
C THR A 558 6.17 -10.31 -7.42
N GLY A 559 5.10 -11.07 -7.19
CA GLY A 559 3.75 -10.66 -7.58
C GLY A 559 3.00 -9.90 -6.49
N HIS A 560 3.59 -9.66 -5.32
CA HIS A 560 2.94 -9.03 -4.17
C HIS A 560 3.68 -7.80 -3.63
N HIS A 561 4.20 -6.93 -4.50
CA HIS A 561 4.93 -5.77 -4.00
C HIS A 561 4.02 -4.54 -3.84
N PRO A 562 4.03 -3.87 -2.67
CA PRO A 562 3.19 -2.70 -2.40
C PRO A 562 3.45 -1.56 -3.40
N PHE A 563 4.69 -1.40 -3.89
CA PHE A 563 5.04 -0.42 -4.91
C PHE A 563 4.10 -0.45 -6.14
N GLY A 564 3.80 -1.64 -6.65
CA GLY A 564 2.91 -1.77 -7.81
C GLY A 564 1.52 -1.16 -7.55
N ALA A 565 1.05 -1.17 -6.30
CA ALA A 565 -0.24 -0.63 -5.90
C ALA A 565 -0.27 0.90 -5.73
N CYS A 566 0.86 1.60 -5.85
CA CYS A 566 0.93 3.05 -5.63
C CYS A 566 0.00 3.85 -6.56
N VAL A 567 -0.25 3.37 -7.78
CA VAL A 567 -1.18 3.99 -8.74
C VAL A 567 -2.63 4.06 -8.23
N GLY A 568 -2.96 3.30 -7.17
CA GLY A 568 -4.27 3.27 -6.56
C GLY A 568 -4.83 4.65 -6.24
N GLN A 569 -4.07 5.49 -5.53
CA GLN A 569 -4.53 6.85 -5.21
C GLN A 569 -4.87 7.65 -6.47
N TRP A 570 -4.07 7.54 -7.53
CA TRP A 570 -4.29 8.28 -8.77
C TRP A 570 -5.62 7.92 -9.45
N LEU A 571 -6.02 6.64 -9.43
CA LEU A 571 -7.31 6.18 -9.95
C LEU A 571 -8.50 6.86 -9.24
N TYR A 572 -8.41 7.05 -7.92
CA TYR A 572 -9.47 7.69 -7.13
C TYR A 572 -9.47 9.21 -7.27
N GLN A 573 -8.27 9.81 -7.19
CA GLN A 573 -8.12 11.25 -7.11
C GLN A 573 -8.24 11.96 -8.45
N TYR A 574 -7.76 11.37 -9.54
CA TYR A 574 -7.70 12.05 -10.84
C TYR A 574 -8.61 11.44 -11.91
N LEU A 575 -8.79 10.12 -11.94
CA LEU A 575 -9.78 9.52 -12.86
C LEU A 575 -11.20 9.64 -12.33
N LEU A 576 -11.47 9.15 -11.12
CA LEU A 576 -12.77 9.37 -10.49
C LEU A 576 -12.96 10.85 -10.19
N GLY A 577 -12.03 11.48 -9.47
CA GLY A 577 -12.03 12.91 -9.21
C GLY A 577 -12.35 13.32 -7.76
N ILE A 578 -12.21 12.43 -6.77
CA ILE A 578 -12.44 12.77 -5.36
C ILE A 578 -11.08 13.04 -4.70
N GLN A 579 -10.83 14.27 -4.27
CA GLN A 579 -9.54 14.69 -3.72
C GLN A 579 -9.70 15.37 -2.35
N PRO A 580 -8.78 15.14 -1.39
CA PRO A 580 -8.70 15.96 -0.19
C PRO A 580 -8.62 17.45 -0.54
N GLY A 581 -9.25 18.30 0.27
CA GLY A 581 -9.19 19.75 0.06
C GLY A 581 -7.92 20.38 0.65
N PRO A 582 -7.72 21.69 0.44
CA PRO A 582 -6.61 22.42 1.03
C PRO A 582 -6.68 22.47 2.57
N ALA A 583 -7.86 22.32 3.15
CA ALA A 583 -8.06 22.18 4.59
C ALA A 583 -8.04 20.71 5.00
N ALA A 584 -7.36 20.42 6.10
CA ALA A 584 -7.27 19.07 6.66
C ALA A 584 -8.63 18.53 7.15
N GLY A 585 -8.76 17.20 7.12
CA GLY A 585 -9.84 16.46 7.75
C GLY A 585 -11.15 16.37 6.97
N TRP A 586 -11.17 16.67 5.66
CA TRP A 586 -12.34 16.54 4.78
C TRP A 586 -13.53 17.48 5.06
N LYS A 587 -13.35 18.56 5.84
CA LYS A 587 -14.40 19.60 5.97
C LYS A 587 -14.65 20.33 4.65
N GLN A 588 -13.57 20.52 3.89
CA GLN A 588 -13.58 21.02 2.53
C GLN A 588 -12.80 20.04 1.67
N PHE A 589 -13.32 19.71 0.49
CA PHE A 589 -12.67 18.79 -0.43
C PHE A 589 -12.95 19.17 -1.89
N THR A 590 -12.20 18.59 -2.81
CA THR A 590 -12.33 18.90 -4.24
C THR A 590 -12.97 17.73 -4.97
N LEU A 591 -13.93 18.04 -5.83
CA LEU A 591 -14.52 17.12 -6.79
C LEU A 591 -14.10 17.57 -8.19
N ALA A 592 -13.10 16.92 -8.77
CA ALA A 592 -12.56 17.24 -10.09
C ALA A 592 -12.70 16.02 -11.02
N PRO A 593 -13.88 15.80 -11.63
CA PRO A 593 -14.10 14.77 -12.64
C PRO A 593 -12.97 14.70 -13.68
N GLY A 594 -12.46 13.50 -13.94
CA GLY A 594 -11.37 13.25 -14.87
C GLY A 594 -11.76 13.36 -16.35
N PHE A 595 -12.45 14.43 -16.76
CA PHE A 595 -12.95 14.59 -18.14
C PHE A 595 -11.85 14.53 -19.21
N GLU A 596 -10.63 14.93 -18.88
CA GLU A 596 -9.48 14.90 -19.80
C GLU A 596 -8.80 13.53 -19.91
N SER A 597 -9.25 12.52 -19.16
CA SER A 597 -8.64 11.17 -19.15
C SER A 597 -8.86 10.38 -20.44
N GLY A 598 -9.83 10.77 -21.26
CA GLY A 598 -10.28 9.98 -22.42
C GLY A 598 -11.31 8.89 -22.09
N LEU A 599 -11.74 8.76 -20.82
CA LEU A 599 -12.83 7.86 -20.43
C LEU A 599 -14.21 8.47 -20.72
N SER A 600 -15.21 7.64 -21.04
CA SER A 600 -16.59 8.13 -21.23
C SER A 600 -17.36 8.25 -19.93
N TRP A 601 -16.98 7.49 -18.89
CA TRP A 601 -17.54 7.62 -17.56
C TRP A 601 -16.60 7.10 -16.48
N ALA A 602 -16.77 7.64 -15.26
CA ALA A 602 -16.25 7.05 -14.04
C ALA A 602 -17.27 7.25 -12.90
N LYS A 603 -17.32 6.30 -11.98
CA LYS A 603 -18.16 6.40 -10.78
C LYS A 603 -17.48 5.75 -9.59
N GLY A 604 -17.80 6.25 -8.40
CA GLY A 604 -17.20 5.74 -7.18
C GLY A 604 -17.60 6.51 -5.95
N SER A 605 -16.99 6.11 -4.84
CA SER A 605 -17.26 6.68 -3.52
C SER A 605 -16.03 6.66 -2.64
N HIS A 606 -16.03 7.50 -1.61
CA HIS A 606 -15.03 7.51 -0.55
C HIS A 606 -15.67 7.90 0.78
N ARG A 607 -15.36 7.15 1.85
CA ARG A 607 -15.86 7.37 3.21
C ARG A 607 -14.92 8.29 3.98
N THR A 608 -15.37 9.52 4.19
CA THR A 608 -14.68 10.52 5.01
C THR A 608 -15.11 10.42 6.48
N PRO A 609 -14.44 11.13 7.40
CA PRO A 609 -14.90 11.26 8.79
C PRO A 609 -16.32 11.82 8.95
N TYR A 610 -16.84 12.53 7.94
CA TYR A 610 -18.19 13.12 7.96
C TYR A 610 -19.25 12.26 7.27
N GLY A 611 -18.85 11.14 6.66
CA GLY A 611 -19.72 10.28 5.86
C GLY A 611 -19.22 10.10 4.44
N GLU A 612 -20.06 9.48 3.62
CA GLU A 612 -19.68 9.06 2.28
C GLU A 612 -19.82 10.20 1.26
N VAL A 613 -18.75 10.42 0.51
CA VAL A 613 -18.74 11.23 -0.72
C VAL A 613 -18.95 10.29 -1.89
N ARG A 614 -19.88 10.60 -2.79
CA ARG A 614 -20.05 9.87 -4.05
C ARG A 614 -19.86 10.81 -5.23
N LEU A 615 -19.20 10.31 -6.26
CA LEU A 615 -19.02 11.01 -7.53
C LEU A 615 -19.30 10.05 -8.68
N SER A 616 -20.09 10.50 -9.64
CA SER A 616 -20.29 9.83 -10.92
C SER A 616 -20.27 10.89 -11.99
N TRP A 617 -19.52 10.68 -13.04
CA TRP A 617 -19.51 11.57 -14.19
C TRP A 617 -19.56 10.76 -15.48
N GLU A 618 -20.21 11.35 -16.48
CA GLU A 618 -20.32 10.80 -17.82
C GLU A 618 -20.06 11.91 -18.83
N GLN A 619 -19.46 11.58 -19.97
CA GLN A 619 -19.24 12.50 -21.06
C GLN A 619 -19.36 11.82 -22.43
N ASN A 620 -19.79 12.59 -23.42
CA ASN A 620 -19.70 12.24 -24.83
C ASN A 620 -18.97 13.35 -25.58
N SER A 621 -19.13 13.42 -26.91
CA SER A 621 -18.52 14.45 -27.75
C SER A 621 -18.96 15.87 -27.38
N ASP A 622 -20.23 16.04 -27.00
CA ASP A 622 -20.87 17.36 -26.97
C ASP A 622 -21.39 17.76 -25.58
N SER A 623 -21.42 16.82 -24.64
CA SER A 623 -22.03 17.03 -23.33
C SER A 623 -21.37 16.21 -22.22
N TRP A 624 -21.62 16.64 -20.99
CA TRP A 624 -21.20 15.96 -19.78
C TRP A 624 -22.31 16.04 -18.73
N SER A 625 -22.30 15.06 -17.82
CA SER A 625 -23.12 15.08 -16.61
C SER A 625 -22.29 14.67 -15.39
N VAL A 626 -22.61 15.25 -14.23
CA VAL A 626 -21.96 14.95 -12.96
C VAL A 626 -23.03 14.78 -11.90
N ALA A 627 -22.99 13.67 -11.16
CA ALA A 627 -23.80 13.43 -9.98
C ALA A 627 -22.88 13.33 -8.76
N VAL A 628 -23.19 14.09 -7.71
CA VAL A 628 -22.41 14.13 -6.47
C VAL A 628 -23.28 13.93 -5.25
N VAL A 629 -22.73 13.30 -4.22
CA VAL A 629 -23.28 13.28 -2.87
C VAL A 629 -22.23 13.86 -1.94
N VAL A 630 -22.57 14.97 -1.27
CA VAL A 630 -21.71 15.67 -0.30
C VAL A 630 -22.26 15.40 1.11
N PRO A 631 -21.45 14.88 2.04
CA PRO A 631 -21.92 14.55 3.38
C PRO A 631 -22.29 15.81 4.20
N PRO A 632 -23.15 15.68 5.22
CA PRO A 632 -23.47 16.77 6.15
C PRO A 632 -22.23 17.43 6.75
N ASN A 633 -22.33 18.71 7.10
CA ASN A 633 -21.26 19.53 7.68
C ASN A 633 -19.98 19.69 6.83
N THR A 634 -20.04 19.37 5.54
CA THR A 634 -18.92 19.55 4.61
C THR A 634 -19.31 20.41 3.40
N ARG A 635 -18.29 20.86 2.65
CA ARG A 635 -18.46 21.54 1.36
C ARG A 635 -17.48 20.98 0.35
N ALA A 636 -17.91 20.87 -0.89
CA ALA A 636 -17.06 20.46 -2.01
C ALA A 636 -16.80 21.62 -2.95
N GLN A 637 -15.58 21.75 -3.47
CA GLN A 637 -15.31 22.55 -4.67
C GLN A 637 -15.41 21.62 -5.89
N LEU A 638 -16.47 21.76 -6.67
CA LEU A 638 -16.66 21.04 -7.93
C LEU A 638 -15.94 21.79 -9.06
N VAL A 639 -15.04 21.10 -9.75
CA VAL A 639 -14.30 21.62 -10.92
C VAL A 639 -14.90 21.00 -12.18
N ILE A 640 -15.52 21.82 -13.00
CA ILE A 640 -16.15 21.43 -14.27
C ILE A 640 -15.57 22.30 -15.40
N PRO A 641 -15.77 21.96 -16.68
CA PRO A 641 -15.21 22.72 -17.79
C PRO A 641 -15.58 24.22 -17.72
N GLY A 642 -14.56 25.07 -17.54
CA GLY A 642 -14.69 26.53 -17.49
C GLY A 642 -15.18 27.12 -16.17
N GLU A 643 -15.46 26.32 -15.14
CA GLU A 643 -16.06 26.81 -13.89
C GLU A 643 -15.63 26.04 -12.65
N ARG A 644 -15.65 26.74 -11.50
CA ARG A 644 -15.51 26.13 -10.17
C ARG A 644 -16.72 26.52 -9.32
N LEU A 645 -17.43 25.51 -8.81
CA LEU A 645 -18.65 25.67 -8.03
C LEU A 645 -18.44 25.20 -6.60
N GLU A 646 -18.94 25.95 -5.62
CA GLU A 646 -19.08 25.43 -4.26
C GLU A 646 -20.38 24.62 -4.15
N VAL A 647 -20.30 23.39 -3.66
CA VAL A 647 -21.42 22.46 -3.50
C VAL A 647 -21.57 22.11 -2.02
N GLY A 648 -22.72 22.44 -1.45
CA GLY A 648 -23.06 22.10 -0.06
C GLY A 648 -23.54 20.65 0.10
N PRO A 649 -23.89 20.24 1.34
CA PRO A 649 -24.38 18.90 1.62
C PRO A 649 -25.61 18.49 0.80
N GLY A 650 -25.75 17.20 0.53
CA GLY A 650 -26.88 16.62 -0.21
C GLY A 650 -26.48 16.00 -1.56
N ALA A 651 -27.48 15.57 -2.31
CA ALA A 651 -27.31 15.00 -3.64
C ALA A 651 -27.57 16.07 -4.70
N HIS A 652 -26.63 16.24 -5.64
CA HIS A 652 -26.69 17.25 -6.69
C HIS A 652 -26.41 16.62 -8.06
N ARG A 653 -26.99 17.19 -9.11
CA ARG A 653 -26.71 16.82 -10.50
C ARG A 653 -26.45 18.06 -11.33
N PHE A 654 -25.39 17.98 -12.13
CA PHE A 654 -24.95 19.04 -13.03
C PHE A 654 -24.89 18.49 -14.45
N PHE A 655 -25.18 19.34 -15.42
CA PHE A 655 -25.14 19.02 -16.84
C PHE A 655 -24.50 20.19 -17.57
N GLY A 656 -23.77 19.90 -18.63
CA GLY A 656 -23.23 20.94 -19.50
C GLY A 656 -22.93 20.43 -20.89
N LYS A 657 -22.70 21.37 -21.80
CA LYS A 657 -22.18 21.07 -23.14
C LYS A 657 -20.66 21.27 -23.14
N LYS A 658 -19.94 20.40 -23.84
CA LYS A 658 -18.55 20.67 -24.18
C LYS A 658 -18.56 21.81 -25.19
N ARG A 659 -17.82 22.88 -24.95
CA ARG A 659 -17.64 23.92 -25.96
C ARG A 659 -16.95 23.27 -27.16
N ILE A 660 -17.63 23.24 -28.31
CA ILE A 660 -17.03 22.84 -29.59
C ILE A 660 -16.03 23.94 -29.94
N GLY A 661 -14.74 23.65 -29.75
CA GLY A 661 -13.63 24.50 -30.15
C GLY A 661 -13.27 25.60 -29.16
N GLU A 662 -12.22 25.37 -28.37
CA GLU A 662 -11.29 26.43 -27.99
C GLU A 662 -9.92 25.77 -27.79
N ALA A 663 -9.12 25.79 -28.86
CA ALA A 663 -7.67 25.71 -28.75
C ALA A 663 -7.22 26.84 -27.82
N ARG A 664 -6.35 26.50 -26.85
CA ARG A 664 -5.81 27.41 -25.84
C ARG A 664 -5.44 28.78 -26.44
N LEU A 665 -6.10 29.84 -25.97
CA LEU A 665 -5.60 31.21 -26.01
C LEU A 665 -5.78 31.83 -24.62
N HIS A 666 -4.70 32.42 -24.13
CA HIS A 666 -4.56 33.11 -22.82
C HIS A 666 -5.55 34.29 -22.65
N PRO A 667 -5.81 34.76 -21.41
CA PRO A 667 -7.07 35.39 -21.04
C PRO A 667 -7.13 36.87 -21.44
N GLN A 668 -8.31 37.31 -21.89
CA GLN A 668 -8.80 38.67 -21.63
C GLN A 668 -10.19 38.61 -21.03
N ALA A 669 -10.39 39.44 -20.01
CA ALA A 669 -11.55 39.47 -19.14
C ALA A 669 -12.85 39.83 -19.89
N GLY A 670 -13.93 39.11 -19.57
CA GLY A 670 -15.29 39.47 -19.96
C GLY A 670 -16.32 38.57 -19.26
N ALA A 671 -17.07 39.15 -18.33
CA ALA A 671 -18.13 38.46 -17.58
C ALA A 671 -19.38 38.27 -18.46
N TRP A 672 -19.97 37.06 -18.47
CA TRP A 672 -21.30 36.84 -19.04
C TRP A 672 -22.08 35.79 -18.25
N CYS A 673 -23.34 36.11 -17.95
CA CYS A 673 -24.31 35.32 -17.20
C CYS A 673 -24.82 34.11 -17.99
N LEU A 674 -25.12 33.00 -17.30
CA LEU A 674 -25.96 31.92 -17.82
C LEU A 674 -27.14 31.64 -16.87
N ALA A 675 -28.32 31.45 -17.46
CA ALA A 675 -29.58 31.29 -16.76
C ALA A 675 -29.74 29.89 -16.15
N VAL A 676 -30.09 29.84 -14.86
CA VAL A 676 -30.49 28.61 -14.17
C VAL A 676 -31.98 28.37 -14.42
N GLN A 677 -32.32 27.27 -15.11
CA GLN A 677 -33.70 26.80 -15.18
C GLN A 677 -33.91 25.73 -14.10
N ALA A 678 -34.54 26.12 -12.99
CA ALA A 678 -34.96 25.19 -11.95
C ALA A 678 -36.28 24.53 -12.36
N ALA A 679 -36.25 23.25 -12.72
CA ALA A 679 -37.45 22.43 -12.85
C ALA A 679 -37.63 21.59 -11.57
N PHE A 680 -38.54 22.03 -10.70
CA PHE A 680 -39.09 21.19 -9.63
C PHE A 680 -40.12 20.23 -10.23
N LEU A 681 -39.91 18.92 -10.07
CA LEU A 681 -40.99 17.93 -10.19
C LEU A 681 -40.92 16.91 -9.03
N PRO A 682 -42.06 16.59 -8.39
CA PRO A 682 -42.09 15.78 -7.19
C PRO A 682 -42.17 14.27 -7.47
N TYR A 683 -41.68 13.51 -6.49
CA TYR A 683 -41.75 12.07 -6.30
C TYR A 683 -43.13 11.43 -6.62
N ARG A 684 -43.11 10.30 -7.35
CA ARG A 684 -44.03 9.16 -7.15
C ARG A 684 -43.32 7.82 -7.38
N ASN A 685 -43.56 6.90 -6.45
CA ASN A 685 -43.05 5.52 -6.37
C ASN A 685 -43.93 4.54 -7.21
N PRO A 686 -43.59 3.23 -7.37
CA PRO A 686 -43.64 2.53 -8.66
C PRO A 686 -44.74 1.47 -8.74
N GLY A 687 -45.02 0.98 -9.95
CA GLY A 687 -45.92 -0.16 -10.14
C GLY A 687 -45.87 -0.76 -11.55
N LEU A 688 -45.44 -2.03 -11.58
CA LEU A 688 -45.79 -3.11 -12.53
C LEU A 688 -45.41 -3.01 -14.02
N VAL A 689 -44.40 -3.84 -14.36
CA VAL A 689 -44.39 -4.91 -15.37
C VAL A 689 -45.33 -4.75 -16.58
N CYS A 690 -44.77 -4.62 -17.79
CA CYS A 690 -44.97 -5.59 -18.88
C CYS A 690 -44.05 -5.32 -20.10
N THR A 691 -43.64 -6.43 -20.70
CA THR A 691 -42.83 -6.65 -21.90
C THR A 691 -43.38 -6.00 -23.18
N GLY A 692 -42.48 -5.57 -24.07
CA GLY A 692 -42.82 -5.27 -25.47
C GLY A 692 -41.64 -4.76 -26.29
N LEU A 693 -41.01 -5.66 -27.06
CA LEU A 693 -40.12 -5.35 -28.18
C LEU A 693 -40.83 -4.47 -29.22
N LEU A 694 -40.14 -3.46 -29.77
CA LEU A 694 -40.11 -3.11 -31.21
C LEU A 694 -39.30 -1.80 -31.42
N THR A 695 -38.12 -1.94 -32.02
CA THR A 695 -37.46 -0.93 -32.88
C THR A 695 -38.04 -1.01 -34.31
N PRO A 696 -37.64 -0.16 -35.28
CA PRO A 696 -37.47 1.30 -35.30
C PRO A 696 -38.12 1.96 -36.55
N ALA A 697 -38.28 3.29 -36.58
CA ALA A 697 -38.40 4.09 -37.82
C ALA A 697 -38.27 5.59 -37.45
N THR A 698 -37.11 6.22 -37.70
CA THR A 698 -36.79 7.08 -38.88
C THR A 698 -37.69 8.30 -39.08
N ALA A 699 -37.09 9.48 -38.94
CA ALA A 699 -37.21 10.72 -39.74
C ALA A 699 -36.98 11.93 -38.81
N ALA A 700 -35.83 12.59 -38.86
CA ALA A 700 -35.39 13.55 -39.87
C ALA A 700 -35.78 15.01 -39.53
N ALA A 701 -34.72 15.83 -39.47
CA ALA A 701 -34.63 17.24 -39.83
C ALA A 701 -35.29 18.31 -38.93
N GLY A 702 -34.47 19.27 -38.52
CA GLY A 702 -34.85 20.69 -38.65
C GLY A 702 -34.44 21.59 -37.49
N CYS A 703 -33.29 22.25 -37.67
CA CYS A 703 -32.72 23.40 -36.94
C CYS A 703 -31.96 23.13 -35.63
#